data_AF-A0A537FBZ1-F1
#
_entry.id   AF-A0A537FBZ1-F1
#
_cell.length_a   1.000
_cell.length_b   1.000
_cell.length_c   1.000
_cell.angle_alpha   90.00
_cell.angle_beta   90.00
_cell.angle_gamma   90.00
#
_symmetry.space_group_name_H-M   'P 1'
#
loop_
_entity.id
_entity.type
_entity.pdbx_description
1 polymer ?
#
loop_
_entity_poly.entity_id
_entity_poly.type
_entity_poly.pdbx_seq_one_letter_code
_entity_poly.pdbx_strand_id
1 'polypeptide(L)'
;MKNDALPIEGIDYVELYVGNAKQASYFYKNGFGFTPVAYSGPETGVKDKTSYLMQQGDIRLLLTSSLIPDHPISRYVITHGDGVADVAMRVKDVDWTYKEALRRGAKGIQAPKILKDDHGTIRGAAIAAYGDTVHTFIERHDYRGIFAPGYTPFPGKEESVGLKHVDHVVANVEEGKMDYWVEFYGNVFGFTQLISFDDKDISTEYSALRSKVMRNPSGTVKFPINEPAAGKRKSQIQEYLDYFKGAGVQHLAISTEDLVATVARLAERGIEFLRTPDSYYADLPKRVGGISERIDDLKRLGILVDKDEKGYMLQIFTKPLQDRPTLFFELIQRKGSESFGKGNCKALFQSIEAEQAKRGNLYPQMKLVAYSTKKTATKTRTGLLWGEWILDIDRVASTAEKLKIPAPRAIRNLPVAVTIKQILSRNPKLLDDLQSVSWRIFNRIAPEHVHRFMTRTEDASLKAPVPDPPTLRDFYAFEDHVKTARARRGLPMPAEWYEFPAFYYSNPHVIYGPEDNVPYPSYTKSLDYELEVACVIGRGGMDIPESEAEAHIAGYTIMNDWSARDVQVSEMKVGLGPAKAKDFATSVGPWLVTPDELQDRKTTPGKFNLKMTAKVNKKQLSTGNMDKMHWTFPQMVARASQSVQFQPGEVLGSGTVGTGSLLELGPEVHPWLKPGDIVELEIERLGVLRNKVIRPEKTSE
;
A
#
# COMPACT_ATOMS: atom_id res chain seq x y z
N MET A 1 -31.45 0.34 36.91
CA MET A 1 -32.05 1.20 35.86
C MET A 1 -32.76 0.28 34.88
N LYS A 2 -34.05 0.51 34.58
CA LYS A 2 -34.79 -0.32 33.61
C LYS A 2 -34.11 -0.19 32.25
N ASN A 3 -33.96 -1.33 31.57
CA ASN A 3 -33.26 -1.53 30.30
C ASN A 3 -33.65 -0.47 29.25
N ASP A 4 -32.77 0.50 29.00
CA ASP A 4 -33.00 1.64 28.11
C ASP A 4 -32.49 1.37 26.68
N ALA A 5 -32.27 0.11 26.30
CA ALA A 5 -31.77 -0.27 24.97
C ALA A 5 -32.92 -0.47 23.96
N LEU A 6 -32.65 -0.21 22.68
CA LEU A 6 -33.59 -0.53 21.62
C LEU A 6 -33.80 -2.06 21.56
N PRO A 7 -35.04 -2.55 21.37
CA PRO A 7 -35.38 -3.97 21.44
C PRO A 7 -35.00 -4.70 20.14
N ILE A 8 -33.71 -4.72 19.82
CA ILE A 8 -33.15 -5.40 18.65
C ILE A 8 -33.11 -6.91 18.90
N GLU A 9 -33.82 -7.67 18.07
CA GLU A 9 -33.90 -9.13 18.18
C GLU A 9 -32.76 -9.84 17.42
N GLY A 10 -32.30 -9.25 16.31
CA GLY A 10 -31.20 -9.77 15.50
C GLY A 10 -31.14 -9.13 14.12
N ILE A 11 -30.19 -9.56 13.29
CA ILE A 11 -30.08 -9.13 11.89
C ILE A 11 -31.21 -9.78 11.08
N ASP A 12 -31.93 -8.96 10.32
CA ASP A 12 -33.03 -9.38 9.47
C ASP A 12 -32.59 -9.75 8.05
N TYR A 13 -31.85 -8.85 7.41
CA TYR A 13 -31.13 -9.06 6.16
C TYR A 13 -29.96 -8.07 6.07
N VAL A 14 -29.04 -8.35 5.16
CA VAL A 14 -27.99 -7.42 4.75
C VAL A 14 -28.21 -7.12 3.27
N GLU A 15 -28.40 -5.84 2.92
CA GLU A 15 -28.56 -5.43 1.52
C GLU A 15 -27.23 -4.96 0.95
N LEU A 16 -26.86 -5.54 -0.19
CA LEU A 16 -25.71 -5.13 -0.98
C LEU A 16 -26.22 -4.41 -2.23
N TYR A 17 -25.70 -3.20 -2.44
CA TYR A 17 -25.82 -2.52 -3.72
C TYR A 17 -24.68 -2.97 -4.60
N VAL A 18 -25.03 -3.49 -5.77
CA VAL A 18 -24.11 -4.15 -6.69
C VAL A 18 -24.34 -3.66 -8.11
N GLY A 19 -23.29 -3.66 -8.93
CA GLY A 19 -23.38 -3.24 -10.34
C GLY A 19 -24.27 -4.17 -11.18
N ASN A 20 -24.30 -5.46 -10.85
CA ASN A 20 -25.15 -6.44 -11.53
C ASN A 20 -25.65 -7.53 -10.56
N ALA A 21 -26.86 -7.36 -10.05
CA ALA A 21 -27.46 -8.25 -9.05
C ALA A 21 -27.69 -9.66 -9.58
N LYS A 22 -27.92 -9.81 -10.89
CA LYS A 22 -28.07 -11.13 -11.51
C LYS A 22 -26.75 -11.90 -11.49
N GLN A 23 -25.64 -11.26 -11.87
CA GLN A 23 -24.31 -11.88 -11.81
C GLN A 23 -23.86 -12.10 -10.35
N ALA A 24 -24.09 -11.12 -9.47
CA ALA A 24 -23.81 -11.28 -8.05
C ALA A 24 -24.58 -12.48 -7.46
N SER A 25 -25.87 -12.64 -7.78
CA SER A 25 -26.67 -13.78 -7.32
C SER A 25 -26.09 -15.12 -7.79
N TYR A 26 -25.53 -15.17 -9.00
CA TYR A 26 -24.82 -16.34 -9.51
C TYR A 26 -23.54 -16.61 -8.73
N PHE A 27 -22.73 -15.59 -8.43
CA PHE A 27 -21.52 -15.73 -7.61
C PHE A 27 -21.82 -16.25 -6.20
N TYR A 28 -22.76 -15.61 -5.48
CA TYR A 28 -23.12 -16.04 -4.12
C TYR A 28 -23.79 -17.41 -4.09
N LYS A 29 -24.53 -17.78 -5.14
CA LYS A 29 -25.08 -19.15 -5.27
C LYS A 29 -23.98 -20.18 -5.48
N ASN A 30 -23.18 -20.03 -6.53
CA ASN A 30 -22.25 -21.09 -6.93
C ASN A 30 -21.01 -21.13 -6.04
N GLY A 31 -20.49 -19.97 -5.66
CA GLY A 31 -19.33 -19.84 -4.78
C GLY A 31 -19.65 -20.14 -3.32
N PHE A 32 -20.70 -19.51 -2.77
CA PHE A 32 -21.02 -19.59 -1.34
C PHE A 32 -22.17 -20.52 -0.98
N GLY A 33 -22.85 -21.15 -1.94
CA GLY A 33 -23.94 -22.09 -1.68
C GLY A 33 -25.26 -21.43 -1.25
N PHE A 34 -25.43 -20.12 -1.46
CA PHE A 34 -26.70 -19.46 -1.16
C PHE A 34 -27.81 -19.85 -2.15
N THR A 35 -29.03 -19.97 -1.66
CA THR A 35 -30.20 -20.24 -2.48
C THR A 35 -30.91 -18.94 -2.83
N PRO A 36 -31.12 -18.59 -4.11
CA PRO A 36 -32.02 -17.48 -4.46
C PRO A 36 -33.45 -17.91 -4.15
N VAL A 37 -34.12 -17.23 -3.22
CA VAL A 37 -35.44 -17.62 -2.71
C VAL A 37 -36.55 -16.65 -3.12
N ALA A 38 -36.21 -15.39 -3.39
CA ALA A 38 -37.17 -14.39 -3.83
C ALA A 38 -36.55 -13.40 -4.82
N TYR A 39 -37.39 -12.81 -5.66
CA TYR A 39 -37.01 -11.85 -6.69
C TYR A 39 -37.97 -10.68 -6.73
N SER A 40 -37.45 -9.49 -7.01
CA SER A 40 -38.23 -8.30 -7.36
C SER A 40 -37.56 -7.57 -8.52
N GLY A 41 -38.33 -7.14 -9.53
CA GLY A 41 -37.82 -6.47 -10.72
C GLY A 41 -38.93 -6.13 -11.70
N PRO A 42 -38.61 -5.86 -12.98
CA PRO A 42 -39.58 -5.40 -13.98
C PRO A 42 -40.76 -6.36 -14.14
N GLU A 43 -40.49 -7.66 -14.08
CA GLU A 43 -41.49 -8.73 -14.19
C GLU A 43 -42.43 -8.79 -12.99
N THR A 44 -42.04 -8.20 -11.85
CA THR A 44 -42.87 -8.08 -10.64
C THR A 44 -43.39 -6.66 -10.42
N GLY A 45 -43.28 -5.79 -11.43
CA GLY A 45 -43.80 -4.41 -11.42
C GLY A 45 -42.83 -3.33 -10.94
N VAL A 46 -41.59 -3.68 -10.57
CA VAL A 46 -40.55 -2.72 -10.14
C VAL A 46 -39.67 -2.34 -11.33
N LYS A 47 -39.79 -1.10 -11.82
CA LYS A 47 -39.20 -0.70 -13.11
C LYS A 47 -37.80 -0.08 -13.02
N ASP A 48 -37.41 0.41 -11.85
CA ASP A 48 -36.20 1.21 -11.64
C ASP A 48 -35.06 0.43 -11.00
N LYS A 49 -35.32 -0.75 -10.43
CA LYS A 49 -34.32 -1.63 -9.81
C LYS A 49 -34.70 -3.10 -9.91
N THR A 50 -33.72 -3.96 -9.61
CA THR A 50 -33.92 -5.40 -9.45
C THR A 50 -33.22 -5.88 -8.18
N SER A 51 -33.84 -6.83 -7.47
CA SER A 51 -33.35 -7.40 -6.22
C SER A 51 -33.48 -8.92 -6.20
N TYR A 52 -32.40 -9.61 -5.83
CA TYR A 52 -32.39 -11.05 -5.56
C TYR A 52 -32.16 -11.29 -4.07
N LEU A 53 -33.09 -11.99 -3.43
CA LEU A 53 -32.91 -12.44 -2.05
C LEU A 53 -32.21 -13.81 -2.05
N MET A 54 -31.01 -13.83 -1.49
CA MET A 54 -30.18 -15.02 -1.31
C MET A 54 -30.28 -15.49 0.14
N GLN A 55 -30.54 -16.77 0.38
CA GLN A 55 -30.69 -17.33 1.71
C GLN A 55 -29.86 -18.60 1.92
N GLN A 56 -29.23 -18.71 3.10
CA GLN A 56 -28.59 -19.93 3.59
C GLN A 56 -28.61 -19.90 5.12
N GLY A 57 -29.18 -20.94 5.75
CA GLY A 57 -29.53 -20.86 7.16
C GLY A 57 -30.43 -19.65 7.45
N ASP A 58 -30.10 -18.89 8.48
CA ASP A 58 -30.78 -17.66 8.88
C ASP A 58 -30.25 -16.42 8.16
N ILE A 59 -29.23 -16.57 7.30
CA ILE A 59 -28.61 -15.46 6.58
C ILE A 59 -29.48 -15.08 5.38
N ARG A 60 -29.80 -13.79 5.28
CA ARG A 60 -30.49 -13.20 4.13
C ARG A 60 -29.64 -12.08 3.54
N LEU A 61 -29.14 -12.30 2.32
CA LEU A 61 -28.44 -11.27 1.53
C LEU A 61 -29.36 -10.78 0.43
N LEU A 62 -29.68 -9.49 0.43
CA LEU A 62 -30.46 -8.86 -0.62
C LEU A 62 -29.51 -8.18 -1.60
N LEU A 63 -29.43 -8.68 -2.83
CA LEU A 63 -28.54 -8.14 -3.86
C LEU A 63 -29.35 -7.24 -4.78
N THR A 64 -29.08 -5.94 -4.78
CA THR A 64 -29.89 -4.97 -5.52
C THR A 64 -29.06 -4.16 -6.51
N SER A 65 -29.55 -4.04 -7.74
CA SER A 65 -28.99 -3.16 -8.78
C SER A 65 -30.04 -2.18 -9.28
N SER A 66 -29.59 -1.00 -9.70
CA SER A 66 -30.42 -0.08 -10.47
C SER A 66 -30.61 -0.58 -11.90
N LEU A 67 -31.77 -0.28 -12.50
CA LEU A 67 -32.05 -0.45 -13.92
C LEU A 67 -32.03 0.88 -14.69
N ILE A 68 -31.85 2.00 -13.98
CA ILE A 68 -31.74 3.34 -14.56
C ILE A 68 -30.45 4.05 -14.12
N PRO A 69 -29.84 4.90 -14.97
CA PRO A 69 -28.59 5.57 -14.61
C PRO A 69 -28.72 6.50 -13.39
N ASP A 70 -29.79 7.30 -13.33
CA ASP A 70 -30.00 8.27 -12.25
C ASP A 70 -30.77 7.68 -11.07
N HIS A 71 -30.10 6.80 -10.31
CA HIS A 71 -30.67 6.16 -9.14
C HIS A 71 -29.66 6.21 -7.97
N PRO A 72 -30.12 6.30 -6.70
CA PRO A 72 -29.22 6.27 -5.54
C PRO A 72 -28.28 5.05 -5.52
N ILE A 73 -28.76 3.88 -5.95
CA ILE A 73 -27.96 2.65 -6.08
C ILE A 73 -26.83 2.81 -7.10
N SER A 74 -27.11 3.43 -8.26
CA SER A 74 -26.08 3.69 -9.28
C SER A 74 -24.99 4.61 -8.71
N ARG A 75 -25.39 5.67 -7.99
CA ARG A 75 -24.45 6.60 -7.35
C ARG A 75 -23.61 5.92 -6.27
N TYR A 76 -24.21 5.04 -5.47
CA TYR A 76 -23.50 4.22 -4.49
C TYR A 76 -22.45 3.34 -5.17
N VAL A 77 -22.83 2.57 -6.19
CA VAL A 77 -21.93 1.64 -6.88
C VAL A 77 -20.78 2.37 -7.60
N ILE A 78 -21.03 3.54 -8.19
CA ILE A 78 -19.98 4.38 -8.78
C ILE A 78 -18.94 4.75 -7.72
N THR A 79 -19.40 5.21 -6.56
CA THR A 79 -18.53 5.66 -5.47
C THR A 79 -17.78 4.50 -4.81
N HIS A 80 -18.49 3.45 -4.38
CA HIS A 80 -17.97 2.42 -3.49
C HIS A 80 -17.57 1.11 -4.20
N GLY A 81 -18.11 0.85 -5.39
CA GLY A 81 -18.17 -0.51 -5.96
C GLY A 81 -19.32 -1.31 -5.36
N ASP A 82 -19.25 -2.64 -5.45
CA ASP A 82 -20.22 -3.51 -4.80
C ASP A 82 -20.00 -3.49 -3.28
N GLY A 83 -21.04 -3.27 -2.49
CA GLY A 83 -20.87 -3.05 -1.05
C GLY A 83 -22.16 -3.14 -0.25
N VAL A 84 -22.02 -3.27 1.07
CA VAL A 84 -23.16 -3.32 2.00
C VAL A 84 -23.73 -1.91 2.18
N ALA A 85 -24.97 -1.72 1.76
CA ALA A 85 -25.71 -0.47 1.89
C ALA A 85 -26.60 -0.45 3.14
N ASP A 86 -27.16 -1.61 3.54
CA ASP A 86 -28.06 -1.70 4.70
C ASP A 86 -27.74 -2.94 5.54
N VAL A 87 -27.72 -2.75 6.86
CA VAL A 87 -27.78 -3.83 7.83
C VAL A 87 -29.10 -3.71 8.56
N ALA A 88 -30.10 -4.46 8.09
CA ALA A 88 -31.45 -4.41 8.62
C ALA A 88 -31.58 -5.26 9.89
N MET A 89 -32.38 -4.80 10.83
CA MET A 89 -32.54 -5.38 12.16
C MET A 89 -34.01 -5.62 12.49
N ARG A 90 -34.31 -6.80 13.04
CA ARG A 90 -35.66 -7.14 13.53
C ARG A 90 -35.95 -6.43 14.85
N VAL A 91 -37.13 -5.83 14.92
CA VAL A 91 -37.66 -5.19 16.13
C VAL A 91 -39.14 -5.52 16.32
N LYS A 92 -39.61 -5.37 17.55
CA LYS A 92 -41.02 -5.62 17.89
C LYS A 92 -41.96 -4.49 17.49
N ASP A 93 -41.48 -3.26 17.58
CA ASP A 93 -42.25 -2.04 17.33
C ASP A 93 -41.36 -1.03 16.59
N VAL A 94 -41.58 -0.90 15.28
CA VAL A 94 -40.80 0.02 14.42
C VAL A 94 -41.09 1.48 14.74
N ASP A 95 -42.34 1.84 15.03
CA ASP A 95 -42.74 3.22 15.30
C ASP A 95 -42.06 3.76 16.56
N TRP A 96 -42.11 2.98 17.65
CA TRP A 96 -41.43 3.33 18.89
C TRP A 96 -39.92 3.35 18.70
N THR A 97 -39.35 2.32 18.07
CA THR A 97 -37.89 2.19 17.89
C THR A 97 -37.33 3.34 17.07
N TYR A 98 -37.98 3.70 15.97
CA TYR A 98 -37.56 4.80 15.12
C TYR A 98 -37.64 6.13 15.85
N LYS A 99 -38.77 6.42 16.50
CA LYS A 99 -38.97 7.66 17.27
C LYS A 99 -37.93 7.80 18.38
N GLU A 100 -37.64 6.69 19.07
CA GLU A 100 -36.68 6.68 20.17
C GLU A 100 -35.23 6.82 19.66
N ALA A 101 -34.90 6.19 18.54
CA ALA A 101 -33.60 6.39 17.88
C ALA A 101 -33.39 7.87 17.50
N LEU A 102 -34.39 8.53 16.90
CA LEU A 102 -34.32 9.96 16.57
C LEU A 102 -34.17 10.83 17.83
N ARG A 103 -34.94 10.53 18.88
CA ARG A 103 -34.86 11.24 20.18
C ARG A 103 -33.45 11.17 20.78
N ARG A 104 -32.74 10.06 20.54
CA ARG A 104 -31.37 9.80 21.02
C ARG A 104 -30.27 10.29 20.07
N GLY A 105 -30.63 10.98 18.98
CA GLY A 105 -29.68 11.64 18.09
C GLY A 105 -29.42 10.93 16.77
N ALA A 106 -30.15 9.86 16.42
CA ALA A 106 -30.08 9.28 15.08
C ALA A 106 -30.67 10.22 14.02
N LYS A 107 -30.13 10.17 12.81
CA LYS A 107 -30.70 10.84 11.65
C LYS A 107 -31.64 9.90 10.91
N GLY A 108 -32.90 10.31 10.74
CA GLY A 108 -33.88 9.56 9.97
C GLY A 108 -33.58 9.60 8.46
N ILE A 109 -33.67 8.43 7.82
CA ILE A 109 -33.59 8.27 6.35
C ILE A 109 -34.99 8.01 5.79
N GLN A 110 -35.73 7.10 6.42
CA GLN A 110 -37.11 6.79 6.05
C GLN A 110 -37.96 6.65 7.31
N ALA A 111 -39.03 7.45 7.41
CA ALA A 111 -40.02 7.31 8.49
C ALA A 111 -40.77 5.97 8.38
N PRO A 112 -41.40 5.48 9.47
CA PRO A 112 -42.16 4.23 9.47
C PRO A 112 -43.15 4.17 8.31
N LYS A 113 -43.03 3.11 7.52
CA LYS A 113 -43.87 2.81 6.37
C LYS A 113 -44.41 1.41 6.49
N ILE A 114 -45.69 1.27 6.20
CA ILE A 114 -46.37 -0.02 6.12
C ILE A 114 -46.36 -0.50 4.67
N LEU A 115 -45.96 -1.75 4.48
CA LEU A 115 -46.10 -2.49 3.23
C LEU A 115 -47.08 -3.64 3.47
N LYS A 116 -48.03 -3.83 2.55
CA LYS A 116 -49.08 -4.84 2.69
C LYS A 116 -49.29 -5.56 1.35
N ASP A 117 -49.50 -6.87 1.44
CA ASP A 117 -50.00 -7.73 0.36
C ASP A 117 -50.95 -8.80 0.94
N ASP A 118 -51.29 -9.81 0.16
CA ASP A 118 -52.19 -10.90 0.56
C ASP A 118 -51.61 -11.81 1.66
N HIS A 119 -50.31 -11.73 1.93
CA HIS A 119 -49.60 -12.51 2.96
C HIS A 119 -49.41 -11.75 4.28
N GLY A 120 -49.96 -10.54 4.39
CA GLY A 120 -50.00 -9.76 5.62
C GLY A 120 -49.28 -8.43 5.52
N THR A 121 -48.70 -7.97 6.63
CA THR A 121 -48.16 -6.61 6.75
C THR A 121 -46.74 -6.61 7.31
N ILE A 122 -45.85 -5.82 6.68
CA ILE A 122 -44.53 -5.47 7.21
C ILE A 122 -44.50 -3.98 7.49
N ARG A 123 -43.92 -3.59 8.62
CA ARG A 123 -43.56 -2.19 8.89
C ARG A 123 -42.04 -2.05 8.85
N GLY A 124 -41.56 -0.96 8.25
CA GLY A 124 -40.14 -0.65 8.21
C GLY A 124 -39.83 0.84 8.30
N ALA A 125 -38.71 1.17 8.94
CA ALA A 125 -38.15 2.53 9.02
C ALA A 125 -36.63 2.45 8.96
N ALA A 126 -35.95 3.51 8.51
CA ALA A 126 -34.50 3.48 8.33
C ALA A 126 -33.82 4.71 8.92
N ILE A 127 -32.68 4.52 9.57
CA ILE A 127 -31.81 5.58 10.09
C ILE A 127 -30.43 5.51 9.43
N ALA A 128 -29.73 6.64 9.41
CA ALA A 128 -28.35 6.72 8.91
C ALA A 128 -27.38 6.09 9.91
N ALA A 129 -26.32 5.46 9.40
CA ALA A 129 -25.16 5.01 10.15
C ALA A 129 -23.87 5.63 9.55
N TYR A 130 -22.74 4.92 9.63
CA TYR A 130 -21.47 5.37 9.10
C TYR A 130 -21.44 5.41 7.57
N GLY A 131 -20.79 6.43 7.01
CA GLY A 131 -20.71 6.65 5.56
C GLY A 131 -22.11 6.71 4.94
N ASP A 132 -22.31 5.90 3.90
CA ASP A 132 -23.59 5.73 3.21
C ASP A 132 -24.35 4.46 3.66
N THR A 133 -23.91 3.81 4.75
CA THR A 133 -24.61 2.67 5.34
C THR A 133 -25.83 3.13 6.13
N VAL A 134 -26.93 2.38 6.01
CA VAL A 134 -28.15 2.58 6.79
C VAL A 134 -28.46 1.39 7.68
N HIS A 135 -29.30 1.62 8.68
CA HIS A 135 -29.93 0.57 9.46
C HIS A 135 -31.44 0.65 9.30
N THR A 136 -32.02 -0.36 8.64
CA THR A 136 -33.47 -0.51 8.57
C THR A 136 -33.99 -1.34 9.74
N PHE A 137 -34.96 -0.81 10.48
CA PHE A 137 -35.75 -1.54 11.45
C PHE A 137 -36.92 -2.22 10.75
N ILE A 138 -37.13 -3.52 11.01
CA ILE A 138 -38.20 -4.30 10.41
C ILE A 138 -39.03 -4.99 11.48
N GLU A 139 -40.34 -4.85 11.36
CA GLU A 139 -41.35 -5.56 12.14
C GLU A 139 -42.08 -6.55 11.22
N ARG A 140 -41.95 -7.85 11.49
CA ARG A 140 -42.42 -8.94 10.59
C ARG A 140 -43.52 -9.82 11.16
N HIS A 141 -43.95 -9.61 12.41
CA HIS A 141 -44.77 -10.60 13.11
C HIS A 141 -46.14 -10.86 12.46
N ASP A 142 -46.64 -9.92 11.66
CA ASP A 142 -47.90 -10.00 10.90
C ASP A 142 -47.72 -10.34 9.41
N TYR A 143 -46.54 -10.82 9.01
CA TYR A 143 -46.27 -11.22 7.62
C TYR A 143 -45.92 -12.70 7.51
N ARG A 144 -46.46 -13.39 6.50
CA ARG A 144 -46.22 -14.82 6.24
C ARG A 144 -45.73 -15.10 4.81
N GLY A 145 -45.46 -14.06 4.03
CA GLY A 145 -44.94 -14.18 2.68
C GLY A 145 -43.44 -14.53 2.67
N ILE A 146 -42.90 -14.79 1.48
CA ILE A 146 -41.52 -15.27 1.31
C ILE A 146 -40.45 -14.30 1.83
N PHE A 147 -40.70 -12.99 1.70
CA PHE A 147 -39.80 -11.97 2.18
C PHE A 147 -40.51 -10.66 2.51
N ALA A 148 -41.04 -9.97 1.51
CA ALA A 148 -41.76 -8.72 1.69
C ALA A 148 -42.70 -8.44 0.49
N PRO A 149 -43.70 -7.56 0.64
CA PRO A 149 -44.55 -7.15 -0.48
C PRO A 149 -43.74 -6.68 -1.68
N GLY A 150 -44.13 -7.14 -2.87
CA GLY A 150 -43.42 -6.86 -4.13
C GLY A 150 -42.31 -7.85 -4.49
N TYR A 151 -42.10 -8.89 -3.68
CA TYR A 151 -41.20 -10.01 -3.99
C TYR A 151 -41.98 -11.28 -4.31
N THR A 152 -41.60 -11.95 -5.39
CA THR A 152 -42.17 -13.24 -5.78
C THR A 152 -41.17 -14.37 -5.50
N PRO A 153 -41.63 -15.60 -5.22
CA PRO A 153 -40.75 -16.76 -5.09
C PRO A 153 -39.84 -16.93 -6.31
N PHE A 154 -38.57 -17.26 -6.08
CA PHE A 154 -37.61 -17.54 -7.14
C PHE A 154 -37.13 -19.00 -7.04
N PRO A 155 -37.11 -19.76 -8.14
CA PRO A 155 -36.77 -21.18 -8.10
C PRO A 155 -35.25 -21.38 -7.94
N GLY A 156 -34.79 -21.46 -6.68
CA GLY A 156 -33.43 -21.86 -6.31
C GLY A 156 -33.39 -23.30 -5.78
N LYS A 157 -32.37 -24.06 -6.16
CA LYS A 157 -32.04 -25.35 -5.52
C LYS A 157 -31.06 -25.10 -4.38
N GLU A 158 -31.34 -25.70 -3.22
CA GLU A 158 -30.45 -25.63 -2.07
C GLU A 158 -29.18 -26.47 -2.30
N GLU A 159 -28.03 -25.82 -2.15
CA GLU A 159 -26.70 -26.43 -2.25
C GLU A 159 -25.80 -25.90 -1.12
N SER A 160 -26.36 -25.92 0.10
CA SER A 160 -25.74 -25.38 1.30
C SER A 160 -24.31 -25.91 1.51
N VAL A 161 -23.42 -25.00 1.90
CA VAL A 161 -22.04 -25.32 2.32
C VAL A 161 -21.89 -25.30 3.84
N GLY A 162 -22.98 -25.06 4.58
CA GLY A 162 -23.02 -25.10 6.04
C GLY A 162 -23.00 -23.72 6.72
N LEU A 163 -23.24 -22.62 6.00
CA LEU A 163 -23.35 -21.29 6.60
C LEU A 163 -24.66 -21.17 7.40
N LYS A 164 -24.60 -20.61 8.60
CA LYS A 164 -25.72 -20.59 9.56
C LYS A 164 -26.34 -19.21 9.77
N HIS A 165 -25.58 -18.27 10.30
CA HIS A 165 -26.04 -16.91 10.63
C HIS A 165 -24.88 -15.92 10.61
N VAL A 166 -25.17 -14.61 10.60
CA VAL A 166 -24.16 -13.56 10.75
C VAL A 166 -23.78 -13.44 12.23
N ASP A 167 -22.52 -13.74 12.58
CA ASP A 167 -22.00 -13.61 13.96
C ASP A 167 -21.75 -12.14 14.33
N HIS A 168 -21.19 -11.36 13.40
CA HIS A 168 -20.92 -9.94 13.57
C HIS A 168 -20.69 -9.21 12.24
N VAL A 169 -20.80 -7.89 12.26
CA VAL A 169 -20.58 -7.01 11.10
C VAL A 169 -19.57 -5.94 11.45
N VAL A 170 -18.48 -5.85 10.69
CA VAL A 170 -17.36 -4.95 11.00
C VAL A 170 -17.38 -3.72 10.13
N ALA A 171 -17.27 -2.55 10.76
CA ALA A 171 -17.23 -1.26 10.11
C ALA A 171 -15.82 -0.66 10.17
N ASN A 172 -15.39 -0.07 9.05
CA ASN A 172 -14.22 0.79 9.00
C ASN A 172 -14.67 2.24 8.91
N VAL A 173 -14.14 3.09 9.79
CA VAL A 173 -14.48 4.52 9.88
C VAL A 173 -13.21 5.36 9.81
N GLU A 174 -13.36 6.66 9.54
CA GLU A 174 -12.23 7.56 9.38
C GLU A 174 -11.43 7.74 10.69
N GLU A 175 -10.17 8.16 10.56
CA GLU A 175 -9.29 8.47 11.71
C GLU A 175 -9.97 9.45 12.69
N GLY A 176 -10.08 9.05 13.96
CA GLY A 176 -10.70 9.85 15.02
C GLY A 176 -12.23 9.79 15.03
N LYS A 177 -12.85 8.89 14.26
CA LYS A 177 -14.31 8.68 14.23
C LYS A 177 -14.77 7.44 14.99
N MET A 178 -13.87 6.55 15.42
CA MET A 178 -14.27 5.34 16.14
C MET A 178 -15.07 5.66 17.40
N ASP A 179 -14.60 6.59 18.23
CA ASP A 179 -15.26 6.95 19.49
C ASP A 179 -16.63 7.60 19.26
N TYR A 180 -16.76 8.42 18.22
CA TYR A 180 -18.05 8.98 17.82
C TYR A 180 -19.07 7.88 17.50
N TRP A 181 -18.67 6.85 16.74
CA TRP A 181 -19.58 5.76 16.38
C TRP A 181 -19.86 4.83 17.56
N VAL A 182 -18.88 4.59 18.44
CA VAL A 182 -19.08 3.88 19.71
C VAL A 182 -20.11 4.59 20.57
N GLU A 183 -19.99 5.92 20.73
CA GLU A 183 -20.97 6.74 21.45
C GLU A 183 -22.33 6.73 20.76
N PHE A 184 -22.37 6.77 19.42
CA PHE A 184 -23.62 6.65 18.66
C PHE A 184 -24.34 5.35 18.98
N TYR A 185 -23.69 4.19 18.89
CA TYR A 185 -24.33 2.90 19.22
C TYR A 185 -24.66 2.78 20.72
N GLY A 186 -23.85 3.36 21.60
CA GLY A 186 -24.13 3.43 23.03
C GLY A 186 -25.40 4.25 23.34
N ASN A 187 -25.48 5.46 22.79
CA ASN A 187 -26.56 6.41 23.08
C ASN A 187 -27.84 6.08 22.32
N VAL A 188 -27.77 5.79 21.02
CA VAL A 188 -28.94 5.55 20.17
C VAL A 188 -29.52 4.17 20.44
N PHE A 189 -28.67 3.14 20.38
CA PHE A 189 -29.14 1.75 20.46
C PHE A 189 -29.14 1.20 21.90
N GLY A 190 -28.41 1.81 22.83
CA GLY A 190 -28.17 1.23 24.15
C GLY A 190 -27.24 0.02 24.11
N PHE A 191 -26.34 -0.04 23.12
CA PHE A 191 -25.34 -1.10 23.05
C PHE A 191 -24.22 -0.86 24.07
N THR A 192 -23.61 -1.94 24.54
CA THR A 192 -22.47 -1.87 25.46
C THR A 192 -21.18 -2.24 24.73
N GLN A 193 -20.08 -1.57 25.07
CA GLN A 193 -18.76 -1.96 24.59
C GLN A 193 -18.35 -3.28 25.24
N LEU A 194 -18.09 -4.31 24.44
CA LEU A 194 -17.68 -5.63 24.90
C LEU A 194 -16.17 -5.70 25.12
N ILE A 195 -15.40 -5.26 24.13
CA ILE A 195 -13.93 -5.31 24.11
C ILE A 195 -13.40 -4.14 23.30
N SER A 196 -12.19 -3.69 23.65
CA SER A 196 -11.42 -2.70 22.89
C SER A 196 -10.01 -3.23 22.65
N PHE A 197 -9.48 -2.92 21.48
CA PHE A 197 -8.12 -3.20 21.08
C PHE A 197 -7.44 -1.89 20.69
N ASP A 198 -6.30 -1.61 21.31
CA ASP A 198 -5.48 -0.45 20.95
C ASP A 198 -4.39 -0.81 19.92
N ASP A 199 -3.57 0.18 19.57
CA ASP A 199 -2.48 0.02 18.61
C ASP A 199 -1.33 -0.86 19.13
N LYS A 200 -1.22 -1.07 20.44
CA LYS A 200 -0.25 -2.02 21.03
C LYS A 200 -0.77 -3.44 21.00
N ASP A 201 -2.09 -3.60 21.08
CA ASP A 201 -2.78 -4.87 21.02
C ASP A 201 -2.85 -5.43 19.59
N ILE A 202 -3.04 -4.54 18.61
CA ILE A 202 -3.18 -4.86 17.20
C ILE A 202 -2.21 -4.02 16.36
N SER A 203 -0.95 -4.45 16.36
CA SER A 203 0.09 -3.95 15.46
C SER A 203 0.93 -5.08 14.88
N THR A 204 1.37 -4.86 13.65
CA THR A 204 2.50 -5.57 13.06
C THR A 204 3.75 -4.70 13.20
N GLU A 205 4.88 -5.13 12.64
CA GLU A 205 6.05 -4.25 12.54
C GLU A 205 5.73 -2.96 11.74
N TYR A 206 4.72 -3.01 10.86
CA TYR A 206 4.50 -2.04 9.80
C TYR A 206 3.24 -1.21 9.99
N SER A 207 2.08 -1.78 10.30
CA SER A 207 0.85 -1.01 10.50
C SER A 207 0.11 -1.39 11.78
N ALA A 208 -0.83 -0.53 12.17
CA ALA A 208 -1.67 -0.71 13.34
C ALA A 208 -3.12 -0.30 13.02
N LEU A 209 -4.05 -0.72 13.88
CA LEU A 209 -5.40 -0.19 13.94
C LEU A 209 -5.90 -0.13 15.37
N ARG A 210 -7.04 0.55 15.56
CA ARG A 210 -7.82 0.49 16.79
C ARG A 210 -9.19 -0.08 16.48
N SER A 211 -9.73 -0.86 17.41
CA SER A 211 -11.03 -1.49 17.25
C SER A 211 -11.80 -1.49 18.56
N LYS A 212 -13.10 -1.17 18.51
CA LYS A 212 -14.03 -1.27 19.64
C LYS A 212 -15.27 -2.03 19.21
N VAL A 213 -15.68 -3.01 20.01
CA VAL A 213 -16.82 -3.88 19.68
C VAL A 213 -18.05 -3.47 20.48
N MET A 214 -19.09 -3.07 19.77
CA MET A 214 -20.41 -2.74 20.34
C MET A 214 -21.34 -3.95 20.25
N ARG A 215 -22.09 -4.22 21.32
CA ARG A 215 -22.97 -5.39 21.41
C ARG A 215 -24.33 -5.01 22.00
N ASN A 216 -25.41 -5.56 21.45
CA ASN A 216 -26.75 -5.42 22.05
C ASN A 216 -26.90 -6.26 23.34
N PRO A 217 -27.86 -5.96 24.23
CA PRO A 217 -27.98 -6.68 25.51
C PRO A 217 -28.13 -8.20 25.40
N SER A 218 -28.84 -8.70 24.37
CA SER A 218 -28.98 -10.14 24.14
C SER A 218 -27.71 -10.78 23.54
N GLY A 219 -26.85 -10.00 22.88
CA GLY A 219 -25.68 -10.47 22.14
C GLY A 219 -25.93 -11.05 20.77
N THR A 220 -27.16 -10.91 20.25
CA THR A 220 -27.51 -11.33 18.90
C THR A 220 -26.96 -10.42 17.82
N VAL A 221 -26.54 -9.19 18.16
CA VAL A 221 -25.93 -8.23 17.23
C VAL A 221 -24.63 -7.69 17.83
N LYS A 222 -23.57 -7.74 17.03
CA LYS A 222 -22.22 -7.28 17.38
C LYS A 222 -21.65 -6.45 16.23
N PHE A 223 -21.15 -5.26 16.54
CA PHE A 223 -20.53 -4.33 15.60
C PHE A 223 -19.14 -3.90 16.07
N PRO A 224 -18.08 -4.60 15.63
CA PRO A 224 -16.72 -4.07 15.68
C PRO A 224 -16.59 -2.82 14.79
N ILE A 225 -16.01 -1.77 15.36
CA ILE A 225 -15.78 -0.48 14.69
C ILE A 225 -14.28 -0.23 14.70
N ASN A 226 -13.69 -0.11 13.52
CA ASN A 226 -12.26 0.05 13.33
C ASN A 226 -11.92 1.44 12.80
N GLU A 227 -10.82 2.02 13.26
CA GLU A 227 -10.21 3.19 12.64
C GLU A 227 -8.72 2.97 12.35
N PRO A 228 -8.13 3.72 11.39
CA PRO A 228 -6.68 3.69 11.17
C PRO A 228 -5.92 4.11 12.43
N ALA A 229 -4.79 3.46 12.70
CA ALA A 229 -3.82 3.90 13.70
C ALA A 229 -2.45 4.17 13.07
N ALA A 230 -1.64 4.97 13.75
CA ALA A 230 -0.29 5.30 13.30
C ALA A 230 0.61 4.05 13.30
N GLY A 231 1.31 3.81 12.19
CA GLY A 231 2.32 2.76 12.02
C GLY A 231 3.42 3.22 11.07
N LYS A 232 4.46 2.41 10.89
CA LYS A 232 5.54 2.66 9.91
C LYS A 232 5.02 2.69 8.46
N ARG A 233 3.86 2.08 8.19
CA ARG A 233 3.22 1.91 6.89
C ARG A 233 1.73 2.22 6.97
N LYS A 234 1.11 2.36 5.80
CA LYS A 234 -0.32 2.67 5.67
C LYS A 234 -1.18 1.54 6.25
N SER A 235 -2.05 1.86 7.21
CA SER A 235 -3.02 0.91 7.78
C SER A 235 -3.96 0.36 6.71
N GLN A 236 -4.29 -0.94 6.78
CA GLN A 236 -5.31 -1.53 5.89
C GLN A 236 -6.68 -0.85 6.01
N ILE A 237 -6.98 -0.23 7.16
CA ILE A 237 -8.22 0.53 7.34
C ILE A 237 -8.20 1.77 6.44
N GLN A 238 -7.04 2.41 6.30
CA GLN A 238 -6.86 3.49 5.33
C GLN A 238 -6.89 2.99 3.88
N GLU A 239 -6.35 1.80 3.58
CA GLU A 239 -6.53 1.18 2.25
C GLU A 239 -8.03 1.01 1.93
N TYR A 240 -8.81 0.44 2.86
CA TYR A 240 -10.25 0.32 2.70
C TYR A 240 -10.91 1.67 2.42
N LEU A 241 -10.66 2.68 3.27
CA LEU A 241 -11.28 4.02 3.12
C LEU A 241 -10.95 4.66 1.77
N ASP A 242 -9.73 4.45 1.26
CA ASP A 242 -9.29 5.01 -0.02
C ASP A 242 -9.96 4.36 -1.24
N TYR A 243 -10.24 3.05 -1.19
CA TYR A 243 -10.88 2.31 -2.29
C TYR A 243 -12.41 2.30 -2.19
N PHE A 244 -12.94 2.25 -0.96
CA PHE A 244 -14.37 2.36 -0.68
C PHE A 244 -14.84 3.81 -0.76
N LYS A 245 -13.96 4.81 -0.67
CA LYS A 245 -14.28 6.25 -0.72
C LYS A 245 -15.11 6.75 0.47
N GLY A 246 -14.91 6.17 1.64
CA GLY A 246 -15.58 6.59 2.88
C GLY A 246 -15.66 5.46 3.91
N ALA A 247 -16.31 5.74 5.03
CA ALA A 247 -16.66 4.72 6.02
C ALA A 247 -17.68 3.71 5.46
N GLY A 248 -17.64 2.47 5.94
CA GLY A 248 -18.53 1.40 5.49
C GLY A 248 -18.25 0.05 6.13
N VAL A 249 -19.02 -0.96 5.74
CA VAL A 249 -18.81 -2.34 6.19
C VAL A 249 -17.61 -2.95 5.47
N GLN A 250 -16.63 -3.40 6.25
CA GLN A 250 -15.44 -4.10 5.76
C GLN A 250 -15.72 -5.59 5.57
N HIS A 251 -16.33 -6.24 6.55
CA HIS A 251 -16.63 -7.66 6.45
C HIS A 251 -17.86 -8.09 7.22
N LEU A 252 -18.44 -9.19 6.76
CA LEU A 252 -19.46 -9.96 7.45
C LEU A 252 -18.81 -11.24 7.98
N ALA A 253 -18.92 -11.48 9.29
CA ALA A 253 -18.52 -12.75 9.86
C ALA A 253 -19.70 -13.72 9.91
N ILE A 254 -19.50 -14.89 9.34
CA ILE A 254 -20.53 -15.89 9.11
C ILE A 254 -20.22 -17.15 9.91
N SER A 255 -21.17 -17.55 10.75
CA SER A 255 -21.06 -18.73 11.61
C SER A 255 -21.25 -20.03 10.83
N THR A 256 -20.48 -21.05 11.19
CA THR A 256 -20.64 -22.45 10.75
C THR A 256 -20.40 -23.42 11.92
N GLU A 257 -20.97 -24.63 11.79
CA GLU A 257 -20.79 -25.74 12.75
C GLU A 257 -19.57 -26.62 12.44
N ASP A 258 -19.01 -26.53 11.23
CA ASP A 258 -17.80 -27.26 10.82
C ASP A 258 -17.00 -26.39 9.84
N LEU A 259 -16.09 -25.59 10.38
CA LEU A 259 -15.31 -24.64 9.60
C LEU A 259 -14.37 -25.34 8.62
N VAL A 260 -13.75 -26.44 9.03
CA VAL A 260 -12.80 -27.19 8.18
C VAL A 260 -13.50 -27.69 6.93
N ALA A 261 -14.65 -28.36 7.08
CA ALA A 261 -15.40 -28.87 5.94
C ALA A 261 -16.02 -27.72 5.10
N THR A 262 -16.49 -26.66 5.75
CA THR A 262 -17.07 -25.50 5.06
C THR A 262 -16.03 -24.81 4.18
N VAL A 263 -14.84 -24.54 4.71
CA VAL A 263 -13.73 -23.90 3.97
C VAL A 263 -13.27 -24.78 2.82
N ALA A 264 -13.16 -26.10 3.02
CA ALA A 264 -12.81 -27.02 1.94
C ALA A 264 -13.83 -26.97 0.78
N ARG A 265 -15.13 -27.04 1.08
CA ARG A 265 -16.20 -26.92 0.06
C ARG A 265 -16.19 -25.57 -0.66
N LEU A 266 -15.94 -24.49 0.06
CA LEU A 266 -15.87 -23.14 -0.53
C LEU A 266 -14.65 -23.00 -1.44
N ALA A 267 -13.49 -23.54 -1.05
CA ALA A 267 -12.29 -23.55 -1.87
C ALA A 267 -12.48 -24.38 -3.16
N GLU A 268 -13.14 -25.53 -3.08
CA GLU A 268 -13.50 -26.34 -4.26
C GLU A 268 -14.45 -25.60 -5.22
N ARG A 269 -15.28 -24.70 -4.68
CA ARG A 269 -16.16 -23.80 -5.44
C ARG A 269 -15.46 -22.53 -5.94
N GLY A 270 -14.15 -22.40 -5.73
CA GLY A 270 -13.33 -21.29 -6.23
C GLY A 270 -13.30 -20.06 -5.33
N ILE A 271 -13.79 -20.14 -4.10
CA ILE A 271 -13.62 -19.05 -3.13
C ILE A 271 -12.18 -19.07 -2.60
N GLU A 272 -11.49 -17.94 -2.75
CA GLU A 272 -10.13 -17.77 -2.28
C GLU A 272 -10.09 -17.23 -0.85
N PHE A 273 -9.10 -17.69 -0.09
CA PHE A 273 -8.86 -17.30 1.30
C PHE A 273 -7.50 -16.63 1.48
N LEU A 274 -7.36 -15.84 2.54
CA LEU A 274 -6.07 -15.30 2.94
C LEU A 274 -5.15 -16.42 3.43
N ARG A 275 -3.85 -16.29 3.13
CA ARG A 275 -2.85 -17.28 3.51
C ARG A 275 -2.19 -16.92 4.85
N THR A 276 -2.19 -17.87 5.78
CA THR A 276 -1.44 -17.77 7.03
C THR A 276 -0.05 -18.39 6.89
N PRO A 277 1.02 -17.78 7.46
CA PRO A 277 2.36 -18.35 7.46
C PRO A 277 2.45 -19.70 8.21
N ASP A 278 3.26 -20.62 7.69
CA ASP A 278 3.50 -21.94 8.29
C ASP A 278 3.98 -21.88 9.75
N SER A 279 4.74 -20.84 10.11
CA SER A 279 5.25 -20.62 11.47
C SER A 279 4.14 -20.45 12.51
N TYR A 280 2.97 -19.93 12.11
CA TYR A 280 1.81 -19.80 13.01
C TYR A 280 1.38 -21.16 13.58
N TYR A 281 1.36 -22.20 12.75
CA TYR A 281 0.90 -23.53 13.14
C TYR A 281 1.92 -24.29 13.98
N ALA A 282 3.21 -24.00 13.84
CA ALA A 282 4.26 -24.59 14.65
C ALA A 282 4.13 -24.22 16.14
N ASP A 283 3.68 -22.99 16.43
CA ASP A 283 3.49 -22.48 17.79
C ASP A 283 2.07 -22.67 18.33
N LEU A 284 1.13 -23.09 17.48
CA LEU A 284 -0.30 -23.19 17.83
C LEU A 284 -0.58 -24.09 19.05
N PRO A 285 -0.03 -25.31 19.16
CA PRO A 285 -0.26 -26.18 20.33
C PRO A 285 0.12 -25.52 21.66
N LYS A 286 1.18 -24.70 21.67
CA LYS A 286 1.65 -24.00 22.88
C LYS A 286 0.70 -22.88 23.27
N ARG A 287 0.06 -22.22 22.30
CA ARG A 287 -0.86 -21.10 22.52
C ARG A 287 -2.24 -21.54 22.98
N VAL A 288 -2.85 -22.53 22.31
CA VAL A 288 -4.27 -22.88 22.54
C VAL A 288 -4.46 -24.22 23.26
N GLY A 289 -3.39 -25.01 23.42
CA GLY A 289 -3.46 -26.34 24.02
C GLY A 289 -4.18 -27.34 23.12
N GLY A 290 -4.91 -28.27 23.73
CA GLY A 290 -5.67 -29.30 23.00
C GLY A 290 -6.89 -28.71 22.28
N ILE A 291 -6.96 -28.96 20.97
CA ILE A 291 -8.11 -28.66 20.10
C ILE A 291 -8.57 -29.96 19.42
N SER A 292 -9.81 -30.01 18.94
CA SER A 292 -10.35 -31.23 18.33
C SER A 292 -9.93 -31.44 16.87
N GLU A 293 -9.52 -30.37 16.20
CA GLU A 293 -9.17 -30.32 14.80
C GLU A 293 -7.72 -30.77 14.58
N ARG A 294 -7.46 -31.43 13.44
CA ARG A 294 -6.10 -31.76 13.05
C ARG A 294 -5.38 -30.49 12.59
N ILE A 295 -4.24 -30.21 13.20
CA ILE A 295 -3.43 -29.01 12.88
C ILE A 295 -3.03 -28.99 11.40
N ASP A 296 -2.77 -30.15 10.79
CA ASP A 296 -2.44 -30.23 9.37
C ASP A 296 -3.59 -29.76 8.46
N ASP A 297 -4.84 -30.01 8.84
CA ASP A 297 -6.00 -29.50 8.09
C ASP A 297 -6.14 -27.99 8.26
N LEU A 298 -5.93 -27.49 9.47
CA LEU A 298 -5.93 -26.05 9.75
C LEU A 298 -4.85 -25.34 8.93
N LYS A 299 -3.63 -25.90 8.91
CA LYS A 299 -2.50 -25.39 8.15
C LYS A 299 -2.77 -25.39 6.65
N ARG A 300 -3.26 -26.51 6.12
CA ARG A 300 -3.57 -26.66 4.70
C ARG A 300 -4.62 -25.64 4.23
N LEU A 301 -5.61 -25.37 5.08
CA LEU A 301 -6.72 -24.48 4.76
C LEU A 301 -6.51 -23.01 5.18
N GLY A 302 -5.44 -22.69 5.92
CA GLY A 302 -5.20 -21.33 6.41
C GLY A 302 -6.14 -20.92 7.56
N ILE A 303 -6.70 -21.88 8.30
CA ILE A 303 -7.63 -21.61 9.40
C ILE A 303 -6.84 -21.23 10.66
N LEU A 304 -7.26 -20.17 11.34
CA LEU A 304 -6.68 -19.67 12.57
C LEU A 304 -7.47 -20.13 13.78
N VAL A 305 -6.81 -20.27 14.94
CA VAL A 305 -7.44 -20.68 16.20
C VAL A 305 -6.99 -19.77 17.33
N ASP A 306 -7.96 -19.29 18.10
CA ASP A 306 -7.71 -18.58 19.36
C ASP A 306 -8.59 -19.13 20.48
N LYS A 307 -8.17 -18.87 21.72
CA LYS A 307 -8.79 -19.45 22.92
C LYS A 307 -9.02 -18.38 23.98
N ASP A 308 -10.16 -18.47 24.66
CA ASP A 308 -10.47 -17.75 25.89
C ASP A 308 -10.77 -18.72 27.04
N GLU A 309 -11.18 -18.19 28.19
CA GLU A 309 -11.47 -18.99 29.39
C GLU A 309 -12.65 -19.95 29.22
N LYS A 310 -13.57 -19.68 28.29
CA LYS A 310 -14.78 -20.48 28.06
C LYS A 310 -14.62 -21.54 26.98
N GLY A 311 -13.70 -21.34 26.05
CA GLY A 311 -13.44 -22.28 24.97
C GLY A 311 -12.54 -21.68 23.90
N TYR A 312 -12.60 -22.23 22.69
CA TYR A 312 -11.82 -21.73 21.56
C TYR A 312 -12.71 -21.42 20.37
N MET A 313 -12.16 -20.69 19.40
CA MET A 313 -12.82 -20.38 18.14
C MET A 313 -11.85 -20.57 16.98
N LEU A 314 -12.43 -20.85 15.82
CA LEU A 314 -11.72 -20.94 14.56
C LEU A 314 -12.19 -19.84 13.63
N GLN A 315 -11.26 -19.23 12.89
CA GLN A 315 -11.54 -18.09 12.01
C GLN A 315 -10.72 -18.19 10.72
N ILE A 316 -11.28 -17.68 9.62
CA ILE A 316 -10.55 -17.45 8.38
C ILE A 316 -11.23 -16.35 7.56
N PHE A 317 -10.44 -15.56 6.83
CA PHE A 317 -10.96 -14.54 5.92
C PHE A 317 -10.86 -15.00 4.48
N THR A 318 -11.90 -14.73 3.70
CA THR A 318 -11.81 -14.76 2.24
C THR A 318 -10.87 -13.65 1.77
N LYS A 319 -10.38 -13.75 0.52
CA LYS A 319 -9.95 -12.54 -0.20
C LYS A 319 -11.14 -11.57 -0.39
N PRO A 320 -10.89 -10.30 -0.74
CA PRO A 320 -11.96 -9.39 -1.17
C PRO A 320 -12.88 -10.04 -2.20
N LEU A 321 -14.19 -9.83 -2.08
CA LEU A 321 -15.20 -10.41 -2.98
C LEU A 321 -15.30 -9.68 -4.32
N GLN A 322 -14.48 -8.63 -4.50
CA GLN A 322 -14.36 -7.81 -5.69
C GLN A 322 -12.92 -7.29 -5.80
N ASP A 323 -12.57 -6.69 -6.95
CA ASP A 323 -11.23 -6.17 -7.20
C ASP A 323 -10.80 -5.06 -6.23
N ARG A 324 -11.76 -4.21 -5.81
CA ARG A 324 -11.49 -3.20 -4.78
C ARG A 324 -11.25 -3.92 -3.45
N PRO A 325 -10.12 -3.65 -2.74
CA PRO A 325 -9.78 -4.30 -1.46
C PRO A 325 -10.67 -3.79 -0.31
N THR A 326 -11.95 -4.16 -0.36
CA THR A 326 -13.02 -3.61 0.46
C THR A 326 -13.79 -4.73 1.16
N LEU A 327 -14.97 -5.13 0.67
CA LEU A 327 -15.80 -6.16 1.29
C LEU A 327 -15.17 -7.56 1.16
N PHE A 328 -15.02 -8.25 2.27
CA PHE A 328 -14.70 -9.69 2.34
C PHE A 328 -15.59 -10.39 3.37
N PHE A 329 -15.56 -11.73 3.41
CA PHE A 329 -16.24 -12.49 4.45
C PHE A 329 -15.23 -13.10 5.43
N GLU A 330 -15.60 -13.10 6.70
CA GLU A 330 -15.00 -13.96 7.72
C GLU A 330 -15.89 -15.20 7.88
N LEU A 331 -15.27 -16.37 8.00
CA LEU A 331 -15.95 -17.58 8.45
C LEU A 331 -15.48 -17.93 9.85
N ILE A 332 -16.43 -18.14 10.75
CA ILE A 332 -16.15 -18.34 12.17
C ILE A 332 -16.89 -19.57 12.72
N GLN A 333 -16.20 -20.35 13.54
CA GLN A 333 -16.79 -21.40 14.35
C GLN A 333 -16.42 -21.18 15.82
N ARG A 334 -17.43 -21.05 16.68
CA ARG A 334 -17.24 -20.89 18.13
C ARG A 334 -17.45 -22.22 18.82
N LYS A 335 -16.43 -22.69 19.55
CA LYS A 335 -16.49 -23.88 20.44
C LYS A 335 -16.40 -23.41 21.89
N GLY A 336 -17.49 -22.80 22.36
CA GLY A 336 -17.62 -22.21 23.70
C GLY A 336 -17.07 -20.79 23.85
N SER A 337 -16.16 -20.37 22.98
CA SER A 337 -15.56 -19.03 23.04
C SER A 337 -16.56 -17.90 22.77
N GLU A 338 -16.50 -16.87 23.62
CA GLU A 338 -17.32 -15.65 23.52
C GLU A 338 -16.50 -14.41 23.11
N SER A 339 -15.17 -14.53 23.02
CA SER A 339 -14.26 -13.44 22.66
C SER A 339 -14.14 -13.22 21.14
N PHE A 340 -13.29 -12.28 20.72
CA PHE A 340 -13.00 -11.95 19.31
C PHE A 340 -11.60 -12.37 18.87
N GLY A 341 -10.83 -13.03 19.75
CA GLY A 341 -9.58 -13.67 19.39
C GLY A 341 -8.43 -12.69 19.16
N LYS A 342 -7.95 -12.02 20.22
CA LYS A 342 -6.81 -11.08 20.17
C LYS A 342 -5.58 -11.69 19.48
N GLY A 343 -5.32 -12.96 19.74
CA GLY A 343 -4.20 -13.70 19.17
C GLY A 343 -4.38 -14.07 17.70
N ASN A 344 -5.62 -14.16 17.21
CA ASN A 344 -5.95 -14.33 15.79
C ASN A 344 -5.90 -13.01 15.03
N CYS A 345 -6.36 -11.92 15.65
CA CYS A 345 -6.30 -10.57 15.08
C CYS A 345 -4.93 -10.30 14.46
N LYS A 346 -3.84 -10.45 15.22
CA LYS A 346 -2.48 -10.20 14.71
C LYS A 346 -2.12 -11.01 13.45
N ALA A 347 -2.43 -12.31 13.42
CA ALA A 347 -2.13 -13.18 12.28
C ALA A 347 -3.00 -12.85 11.05
N LEU A 348 -4.26 -12.50 11.27
CA LEU A 348 -5.17 -11.98 10.24
C LEU A 348 -4.60 -10.69 9.64
N PHE A 349 -4.10 -9.77 10.48
CA PHE A 349 -3.51 -8.52 10.00
C PHE A 349 -2.26 -8.73 9.16
N GLN A 350 -1.33 -9.59 9.60
CA GLN A 350 -0.16 -9.93 8.79
C GLN A 350 -0.55 -10.51 7.42
N SER A 351 -1.62 -11.29 7.37
CA SER A 351 -2.13 -11.87 6.13
C SER A 351 -2.76 -10.80 5.20
N ILE A 352 -3.51 -9.84 5.76
CA ILE A 352 -4.07 -8.71 5.00
C ILE A 352 -2.95 -7.78 4.50
N GLU A 353 -1.96 -7.47 5.34
CA GLU A 353 -0.82 -6.62 4.97
C GLU A 353 0.00 -7.22 3.83
N ALA A 354 0.18 -8.55 3.82
CA ALA A 354 0.86 -9.23 2.72
C ALA A 354 0.12 -9.03 1.39
N GLU A 355 -1.22 -9.05 1.39
CA GLU A 355 -2.01 -8.75 0.20
C GLU A 355 -2.00 -7.25 -0.14
N GLN A 356 -2.03 -6.36 0.85
CA GLN A 356 -1.88 -4.91 0.65
C GLN A 356 -0.53 -4.57 0.01
N ALA A 357 0.53 -5.27 0.39
CA ALA A 357 1.86 -5.14 -0.21
C ALA A 357 1.86 -5.58 -1.67
N LYS A 358 1.22 -6.71 -2.01
CA LYS A 358 1.06 -7.17 -3.40
C LYS A 358 0.29 -6.18 -4.27
N ARG A 359 -0.66 -5.44 -3.68
CA ARG A 359 -1.41 -4.36 -4.35
C ARG A 359 -0.61 -3.06 -4.51
N GLY A 360 0.61 -2.98 -3.94
CA GLY A 360 1.41 -1.76 -3.94
C GLY A 360 0.87 -0.65 -3.03
N ASN A 361 -0.12 -0.95 -2.19
CA ASN A 361 -0.82 0.02 -1.34
C ASN A 361 -0.27 0.09 0.08
N LEU A 362 0.75 -0.72 0.41
CA LEU A 362 1.42 -0.67 1.70
C LEU A 362 2.50 0.43 1.75
N TYR A 363 2.99 0.86 0.58
CA TYR A 363 4.07 1.83 0.40
C TYR A 363 3.52 3.12 -0.21
N PRO A 364 3.49 4.24 0.53
CA PRO A 364 3.19 5.54 -0.05
C PRO A 364 4.39 6.03 -0.89
N GLN A 365 4.20 6.15 -2.20
CA GLN A 365 5.23 6.48 -3.19
C GLN A 365 5.93 7.84 -3.10
N MET A 366 6.92 7.99 -2.21
CA MET A 366 7.67 9.22 -2.02
C MET A 366 9.06 9.16 -2.66
N LYS A 367 9.34 10.11 -3.55
CA LYS A 367 10.70 10.36 -4.06
C LYS A 367 11.18 11.73 -3.61
N LEU A 368 12.45 11.85 -3.23
CA LEU A 368 13.07 13.13 -2.88
C LEU A 368 13.72 13.74 -4.12
N VAL A 369 13.40 14.99 -4.40
CA VAL A 369 13.88 15.68 -5.59
C VAL A 369 14.54 17.01 -5.23
N ALA A 370 15.68 17.29 -5.84
CA ALA A 370 16.28 18.62 -5.86
C ALA A 370 15.88 19.31 -7.17
N TYR A 371 15.37 20.54 -7.11
CA TYR A 371 14.87 21.22 -8.30
C TYR A 371 14.95 22.74 -8.19
N SER A 372 14.85 23.43 -9.32
CA SER A 372 14.56 24.86 -9.39
C SER A 372 13.38 25.11 -10.35
N THR A 373 12.79 26.31 -10.25
CA THR A 373 11.73 26.75 -11.17
C THR A 373 12.20 27.99 -11.93
N LYS A 374 11.51 28.39 -12.99
CA LYS A 374 11.80 29.66 -13.69
C LYS A 374 11.84 30.87 -12.73
N LYS A 375 11.02 30.86 -11.66
CA LYS A 375 10.97 31.92 -10.64
C LYS A 375 12.12 31.86 -9.63
N THR A 376 12.78 30.71 -9.49
CA THR A 376 13.83 30.46 -8.50
C THR A 376 15.10 29.91 -9.15
N ALA A 377 15.39 30.29 -10.39
CA ALA A 377 16.41 29.64 -11.23
C ALA A 377 17.80 29.55 -10.57
N THR A 378 18.13 30.49 -9.66
CA THR A 378 19.40 30.55 -8.94
C THR A 378 19.42 29.83 -7.59
N LYS A 379 18.29 29.27 -7.13
CA LYS A 379 18.17 28.58 -5.83
C LYS A 379 17.63 27.16 -6.01
N THR A 380 18.45 26.18 -5.65
CA THR A 380 18.03 24.77 -5.54
C THR A 380 17.10 24.62 -4.34
N ARG A 381 15.99 23.92 -4.53
CA ARG A 381 14.98 23.61 -3.53
C ARG A 381 14.83 22.10 -3.39
N THR A 382 14.29 21.65 -2.28
CA THR A 382 13.95 20.24 -2.06
C THR A 382 12.45 20.04 -2.13
N GLY A 383 12.03 18.99 -2.83
CA GLY A 383 10.63 18.60 -2.96
C GLY A 383 10.40 17.11 -2.73
N LEU A 384 9.13 16.79 -2.54
CA LEU A 384 8.57 15.45 -2.43
C LEU A 384 7.77 15.20 -3.70
N LEU A 385 8.22 14.27 -4.54
CA LEU A 385 7.59 13.96 -5.83
C LEU A 385 6.53 12.88 -5.62
N TRP A 386 5.30 13.20 -6.03
CA TRP A 386 4.11 12.35 -6.04
C TRP A 386 3.51 12.35 -7.45
N GLY A 387 3.60 11.22 -8.16
CA GLY A 387 3.26 11.17 -9.59
C GLY A 387 4.12 12.15 -10.40
N GLU A 388 3.48 13.12 -11.07
CA GLU A 388 4.15 14.20 -11.81
C GLU A 388 4.25 15.52 -11.03
N TRP A 389 3.95 15.51 -9.73
CA TRP A 389 3.82 16.72 -8.92
C TRP A 389 4.84 16.77 -7.80
N ILE A 390 5.55 17.89 -7.71
CA ILE A 390 6.54 18.18 -6.68
C ILE A 390 5.87 19.06 -5.61
N LEU A 391 5.72 18.51 -4.41
CA LEU A 391 5.39 19.28 -3.21
C LEU A 391 6.67 19.83 -2.60
N ASP A 392 6.80 21.14 -2.60
CA ASP A 392 7.97 21.79 -1.99
C ASP A 392 8.01 21.58 -0.47
N ILE A 393 9.17 21.17 0.06
CA ILE A 393 9.31 20.85 1.49
C ILE A 393 9.02 22.05 2.38
N ASP A 394 9.42 23.26 1.98
CA ASP A 394 9.16 24.48 2.74
C ASP A 394 7.65 24.80 2.82
N ARG A 395 6.84 24.19 1.95
CA ARG A 395 5.38 24.38 1.89
C ARG A 395 4.60 23.26 2.56
N VAL A 396 5.22 22.17 2.99
CA VAL A 396 4.50 21.02 3.58
C VAL A 396 3.69 21.46 4.80
N ALA A 397 4.31 22.15 5.76
CA ALA A 397 3.64 22.59 6.99
C ALA A 397 2.45 23.53 6.72
N SER A 398 2.67 24.57 5.91
CA SER A 398 1.63 25.56 5.60
C SER A 398 0.50 24.99 4.73
N THR A 399 0.81 24.02 3.86
CA THR A 399 -0.19 23.33 3.04
C THR A 399 -1.03 22.38 3.90
N ALA A 400 -0.38 21.63 4.81
CA ALA A 400 -1.07 20.79 5.78
C ALA A 400 -2.07 21.61 6.61
N GLU A 401 -1.64 22.77 7.14
CA GLU A 401 -2.50 23.68 7.90
C GLU A 401 -3.72 24.15 7.09
N LYS A 402 -3.51 24.62 5.85
CA LYS A 402 -4.61 25.04 4.96
C LYS A 402 -5.62 23.91 4.69
N LEU A 403 -5.15 22.68 4.60
CA LEU A 403 -5.98 21.50 4.35
C LEU A 403 -6.51 20.84 5.63
N LYS A 404 -6.25 21.44 6.81
CA LYS A 404 -6.60 20.91 8.13
C LYS A 404 -6.04 19.50 8.39
N ILE A 405 -4.82 19.26 7.92
CA ILE A 405 -4.05 18.03 8.13
C ILE A 405 -3.09 18.25 9.30
N PRO A 406 -3.14 17.43 10.37
CA PRO A 406 -2.17 17.52 11.47
C PRO A 406 -0.74 17.27 10.98
N ALA A 407 0.17 18.18 11.31
CA ALA A 407 1.61 18.05 11.00
C ALA A 407 2.44 17.98 12.29
N PRO A 408 3.32 16.97 12.45
CA PRO A 408 4.26 16.88 13.56
C PRO A 408 5.11 18.14 13.75
N ARG A 409 5.54 18.39 15.00
CA ARG A 409 6.41 19.54 15.34
C ARG A 409 7.72 19.53 14.53
N ALA A 410 8.25 18.34 14.23
CA ALA A 410 9.47 18.19 13.44
C ALA A 410 9.34 18.82 12.03
N ILE A 411 8.20 18.64 11.37
CA ILE A 411 7.91 19.25 10.05
C ILE A 411 7.68 20.75 10.18
N ARG A 412 6.89 21.18 11.18
CA ARG A 412 6.60 22.61 11.40
C ARG A 412 7.85 23.45 11.71
N ASN A 413 8.88 22.81 12.25
CA ASN A 413 10.14 23.45 12.63
C ASN A 413 11.26 23.20 11.60
N LEU A 414 10.95 22.71 10.40
CA LEU A 414 11.97 22.57 9.35
C LEU A 414 12.50 23.96 8.95
N PRO A 415 13.83 24.15 8.86
CA PRO A 415 14.38 25.37 8.29
C PRO A 415 13.96 25.55 6.83
N VAL A 416 13.87 26.80 6.40
CA VAL A 416 13.61 27.15 5.00
C VAL A 416 14.81 26.75 4.15
N ALA A 417 14.55 26.27 2.92
CA ALA A 417 15.56 25.86 1.95
C ALA A 417 16.45 24.71 2.45
N VAL A 418 15.87 23.77 3.19
CA VAL A 418 16.56 22.56 3.64
C VAL A 418 16.94 21.68 2.45
N THR A 419 18.17 21.18 2.40
CA THR A 419 18.64 20.25 1.35
C THR A 419 18.28 18.80 1.69
N ILE A 420 18.29 17.90 0.69
CA ILE A 420 18.13 16.45 0.91
C ILE A 420 19.14 15.96 1.95
N LYS A 421 20.42 16.29 1.80
CA LYS A 421 21.49 15.96 2.75
C LYS A 421 21.18 16.42 4.18
N GLN A 422 20.64 17.62 4.35
CA GLN A 422 20.23 18.14 5.67
C GLN A 422 18.98 17.44 6.23
N ILE A 423 18.09 16.93 5.39
CA ILE A 423 16.97 16.08 5.82
C ILE A 423 17.50 14.72 6.28
N LEU A 424 18.39 14.10 5.50
CA LEU A 424 19.01 12.82 5.83
C LEU A 424 19.82 12.90 7.13
N SER A 425 20.46 14.04 7.40
CA SER A 425 21.23 14.28 8.63
C SER A 425 20.39 14.45 9.89
N ARG A 426 19.05 14.50 9.77
CA ARG A 426 18.13 14.63 10.91
C ARG A 426 17.67 13.26 11.39
N ASN A 427 16.82 13.25 12.41
CA ASN A 427 16.20 12.04 12.91
C ASN A 427 15.53 11.26 11.75
N PRO A 428 15.81 9.95 11.57
CA PRO A 428 15.21 9.12 10.52
C PRO A 428 13.68 9.22 10.44
N LYS A 429 13.01 9.39 11.59
CA LYS A 429 11.56 9.60 11.67
C LYS A 429 11.05 10.81 10.88
N LEU A 430 11.91 11.78 10.58
CA LEU A 430 11.52 12.94 9.77
C LEU A 430 11.10 12.54 8.36
N LEU A 431 11.79 11.56 7.75
CA LEU A 431 11.41 11.07 6.42
C LEU A 431 10.03 10.41 6.46
N ASP A 432 9.78 9.57 7.46
CA ASP A 432 8.47 8.94 7.67
C ASP A 432 7.37 9.99 7.90
N ASP A 433 7.65 11.01 8.73
CA ASP A 433 6.73 12.11 8.99
C ASP A 433 6.44 12.88 7.68
N LEU A 434 7.47 13.18 6.87
CA LEU A 434 7.33 13.90 5.60
C LEU A 434 6.53 13.09 4.58
N GLN A 435 6.82 11.79 4.46
CA GLN A 435 6.09 10.86 3.61
C GLN A 435 4.60 10.85 3.98
N SER A 436 4.30 10.64 5.26
CA SER A 436 2.92 10.59 5.78
C SER A 436 2.15 11.89 5.54
N VAL A 437 2.71 13.04 5.92
CA VAL A 437 2.02 14.33 5.78
C VAL A 437 1.86 14.72 4.31
N SER A 438 2.90 14.55 3.49
CA SER A 438 2.83 14.91 2.07
C SER A 438 1.88 14.01 1.27
N TRP A 439 1.80 12.72 1.61
CA TRP A 439 0.79 11.82 1.06
C TRP A 439 -0.63 12.28 1.37
N ARG A 440 -0.91 12.66 2.62
CA ARG A 440 -2.22 13.19 3.03
C ARG A 440 -2.53 14.49 2.30
N ILE A 441 -1.55 15.37 2.10
CA ILE A 441 -1.71 16.60 1.31
C ILE A 441 -2.09 16.23 -0.13
N PHE A 442 -1.32 15.36 -0.78
CA PHE A 442 -1.54 14.97 -2.17
C PHE A 442 -2.94 14.41 -2.40
N ASN A 443 -3.42 13.52 -1.52
CA ASN A 443 -4.74 12.89 -1.65
C ASN A 443 -5.90 13.78 -1.24
N ARG A 444 -5.67 14.82 -0.43
CA ARG A 444 -6.71 15.75 0.02
C ARG A 444 -7.03 16.82 -1.01
N ILE A 445 -6.07 17.11 -1.90
CA ILE A 445 -6.25 18.13 -2.94
C ILE A 445 -7.00 17.50 -4.12
N ALA A 446 -8.12 18.12 -4.51
CA ALA A 446 -8.83 17.72 -5.72
C ALA A 446 -7.91 17.90 -6.96
N PRO A 447 -7.93 16.98 -7.94
CA PRO A 447 -7.01 17.01 -9.08
C PRO A 447 -6.95 18.36 -9.81
N GLU A 448 -8.08 19.03 -9.97
CA GLU A 448 -8.20 20.35 -10.60
C GLU A 448 -7.52 21.48 -9.82
N HIS A 449 -7.18 21.26 -8.55
CA HIS A 449 -6.59 22.27 -7.65
C HIS A 449 -5.12 22.01 -7.32
N VAL A 450 -4.53 20.88 -7.73
CA VAL A 450 -3.15 20.48 -7.37
C VAL A 450 -2.10 21.53 -7.76
N HIS A 451 -2.28 22.18 -8.91
CA HIS A 451 -1.40 23.23 -9.44
C HIS A 451 -1.29 24.47 -8.53
N ARG A 452 -2.22 24.66 -7.59
CA ARG A 452 -2.17 25.76 -6.62
C ARG A 452 -1.17 25.50 -5.48
N PHE A 453 -0.82 24.23 -5.26
CA PHE A 453 -0.02 23.79 -4.12
C PHE A 453 1.32 23.17 -4.55
N MET A 454 1.34 22.47 -5.69
CA MET A 454 2.47 21.69 -6.16
C MET A 454 2.94 22.17 -7.54
N THR A 455 4.20 21.89 -7.87
CA THR A 455 4.81 22.22 -9.16
C THR A 455 4.83 20.97 -10.02
N ARG A 456 4.43 21.05 -11.30
CA ARG A 456 4.54 19.90 -12.20
C ARG A 456 6.01 19.66 -12.55
N THR A 457 6.43 18.40 -12.65
CA THR A 457 7.85 18.06 -12.92
C THR A 457 8.36 18.67 -14.23
N GLU A 458 7.53 18.78 -15.26
CA GLU A 458 7.89 19.41 -16.54
C GLU A 458 8.17 20.93 -16.43
N ASP A 459 7.61 21.60 -15.42
CA ASP A 459 7.82 23.02 -15.15
C ASP A 459 9.06 23.27 -14.25
N ALA A 460 9.70 22.19 -13.80
CA ALA A 460 10.86 22.20 -12.93
C ALA A 460 12.14 21.84 -13.69
N SER A 461 13.24 22.50 -13.34
CA SER A 461 14.59 22.05 -13.71
C SER A 461 15.11 21.17 -12.58
N LEU A 462 15.14 19.86 -12.82
CA LEU A 462 15.67 18.89 -11.87
C LEU A 462 17.19 19.07 -11.70
N LYS A 463 17.67 18.82 -10.48
CA LYS A 463 19.08 18.89 -10.08
C LYS A 463 19.53 17.55 -9.52
N ALA A 464 20.83 17.36 -9.37
CA ALA A 464 21.34 16.18 -8.67
C ALA A 464 20.73 16.12 -7.25
N PRO A 465 20.19 14.97 -6.81
CA PRO A 465 19.55 14.86 -5.50
C PRO A 465 20.54 15.10 -4.34
N VAL A 466 21.81 14.78 -4.54
CA VAL A 466 22.91 15.09 -3.62
C VAL A 466 24.03 15.76 -4.42
N PRO A 467 24.00 17.09 -4.58
CA PRO A 467 24.97 17.81 -5.41
C PRO A 467 26.33 17.99 -4.71
N ASP A 468 26.39 17.84 -3.39
CA ASP A 468 27.57 18.03 -2.55
C ASP A 468 27.79 16.83 -1.59
N PRO A 469 27.95 15.60 -2.09
CA PRO A 469 28.13 14.43 -1.23
C PRO A 469 29.39 14.59 -0.37
N PRO A 470 29.40 14.18 0.92
CA PRO A 470 30.62 14.22 1.74
C PRO A 470 31.77 13.40 1.15
N THR A 471 31.45 12.23 0.60
CA THR A 471 32.35 11.40 -0.19
C THR A 471 31.59 10.72 -1.33
N LEU A 472 32.33 10.41 -2.39
CA LEU A 472 31.86 9.61 -3.51
C LEU A 472 32.81 8.42 -3.68
N ARG A 473 32.29 7.22 -3.47
CA ARG A 473 33.04 5.97 -3.66
C ARG A 473 32.35 5.17 -4.75
N ASP A 474 33.11 4.79 -5.76
CA ASP A 474 32.57 4.01 -6.85
C ASP A 474 33.17 2.61 -6.89
N PHE A 475 32.30 1.61 -6.87
CA PHE A 475 32.63 0.21 -6.74
C PHE A 475 32.76 -0.47 -8.09
N TYR A 476 33.18 -1.72 -8.06
CA TYR A 476 33.33 -2.54 -9.25
C TYR A 476 32.47 -3.81 -9.13
N ALA A 477 31.14 -3.67 -8.94
CA ALA A 477 30.29 -4.76 -8.45
C ALA A 477 29.71 -5.70 -9.52
N PHE A 478 29.74 -5.34 -10.80
CA PHE A 478 29.18 -6.15 -11.88
C PHE A 478 30.25 -7.01 -12.57
N GLU A 479 30.12 -8.33 -12.42
CA GLU A 479 31.08 -9.30 -12.94
C GLU A 479 31.25 -9.23 -14.46
N ASP A 480 30.13 -9.14 -15.20
CA ASP A 480 30.13 -9.11 -16.66
C ASP A 480 30.90 -7.91 -17.22
N HIS A 481 30.73 -6.75 -16.59
CA HIS A 481 31.47 -5.53 -16.95
C HIS A 481 32.97 -5.73 -16.69
N VAL A 482 33.34 -6.23 -15.51
CA VAL A 482 34.75 -6.46 -15.14
C VAL A 482 35.42 -7.42 -16.12
N LYS A 483 34.79 -8.57 -16.37
CA LYS A 483 35.28 -9.60 -17.29
C LYS A 483 35.49 -9.04 -18.69
N THR A 484 34.48 -8.35 -19.23
CA THR A 484 34.52 -7.81 -20.59
C THR A 484 35.55 -6.71 -20.74
N ALA A 485 35.55 -5.74 -19.83
CA ALA A 485 36.47 -4.61 -19.86
C ALA A 485 37.93 -5.04 -19.68
N ARG A 486 38.21 -6.09 -18.89
CA ARG A 486 39.57 -6.63 -18.72
C ARG A 486 40.01 -7.49 -19.91
N ALA A 487 39.12 -8.33 -20.45
CA ALA A 487 39.41 -9.14 -21.63
C ALA A 487 39.79 -8.25 -22.83
N ARG A 488 39.10 -7.11 -23.03
CA ARG A 488 39.45 -6.11 -24.07
C ARG A 488 40.83 -5.46 -23.87
N ARG A 489 41.40 -5.54 -22.67
CA ARG A 489 42.76 -5.11 -22.34
C ARG A 489 43.77 -6.26 -22.33
N GLY A 490 43.35 -7.47 -22.68
CA GLY A 490 44.20 -8.68 -22.65
C GLY A 490 44.51 -9.17 -21.23
N LEU A 491 43.69 -8.82 -20.24
CA LEU A 491 43.90 -9.14 -18.83
C LEU A 491 42.88 -10.17 -18.34
N PRO A 492 43.29 -11.15 -17.50
CA PRO A 492 42.37 -12.09 -16.87
C PRO A 492 41.57 -11.41 -15.74
N MET A 493 40.51 -12.08 -15.30
CA MET A 493 39.78 -11.72 -14.09
C MET A 493 40.71 -11.82 -12.86
N PRO A 494 40.83 -10.79 -12.00
CA PRO A 494 41.57 -10.89 -10.75
C PRO A 494 40.83 -11.79 -9.78
N ALA A 495 41.53 -12.71 -9.10
CA ALA A 495 40.90 -13.58 -8.11
C ALA A 495 40.39 -12.77 -6.91
N GLU A 496 41.12 -11.72 -6.54
CA GLU A 496 40.85 -10.81 -5.43
C GLU A 496 39.52 -10.05 -5.59
N TRP A 497 39.03 -9.93 -6.83
CA TRP A 497 37.72 -9.32 -7.08
C TRP A 497 36.58 -10.10 -6.43
N TYR A 498 36.73 -11.42 -6.26
CA TYR A 498 35.77 -12.28 -5.56
C TYR A 498 35.99 -12.33 -4.05
N GLU A 499 37.04 -11.69 -3.53
CA GLU A 499 37.35 -11.67 -2.10
C GLU A 499 36.72 -10.48 -1.39
N PHE A 500 36.68 -9.30 -2.03
CA PHE A 500 36.09 -8.10 -1.45
C PHE A 500 35.54 -7.13 -2.52
N PRO A 501 34.52 -6.33 -2.18
CA PRO A 501 34.01 -5.28 -3.06
C PRO A 501 35.01 -4.12 -3.12
N ALA A 502 35.80 -4.07 -4.19
CA ALA A 502 36.76 -3.00 -4.45
C ALA A 502 36.08 -1.72 -4.91
N PHE A 503 36.60 -0.57 -4.47
CA PHE A 503 36.15 0.76 -4.86
C PHE A 503 37.33 1.73 -4.95
N TYR A 504 37.11 2.86 -5.62
CA TYR A 504 38.00 4.02 -5.59
C TYR A 504 37.23 5.27 -5.15
N TYR A 505 37.96 6.31 -4.74
CA TYR A 505 37.38 7.62 -4.43
C TYR A 505 37.31 8.46 -5.70
N SER A 506 36.12 8.95 -6.04
CA SER A 506 35.91 9.93 -7.10
C SER A 506 35.75 11.34 -6.51
N ASN A 507 35.64 12.35 -7.36
CA ASN A 507 35.60 13.75 -6.94
C ASN A 507 34.18 14.17 -6.49
N PRO A 508 33.95 14.39 -5.18
CA PRO A 508 32.63 14.76 -4.69
C PRO A 508 32.21 16.19 -5.04
N HIS A 509 33.11 17.00 -5.63
CA HIS A 509 32.86 18.41 -5.95
C HIS A 509 32.45 18.64 -7.40
N VAL A 510 32.44 17.60 -8.24
CA VAL A 510 32.14 17.72 -9.68
C VAL A 510 30.96 16.83 -10.06
N ILE A 511 29.81 17.17 -9.47
CA ILE A 511 28.53 16.47 -9.66
C ILE A 511 27.63 17.22 -10.64
N TYR A 512 27.13 16.51 -11.65
CA TYR A 512 26.18 17.01 -12.64
C TYR A 512 24.79 16.38 -12.43
N GLY A 513 23.75 17.21 -12.45
CA GLY A 513 22.36 16.74 -12.41
C GLY A 513 21.82 16.37 -13.78
N PRO A 514 20.52 16.00 -13.85
CA PRO A 514 19.82 15.86 -15.11
C PRO A 514 19.85 17.16 -15.91
N GLU A 515 20.00 17.04 -17.22
CA GLU A 515 20.07 18.14 -18.20
C GLU A 515 21.28 19.07 -18.09
N ASP A 516 22.15 18.89 -17.08
CA ASP A 516 23.38 19.64 -17.02
C ASP A 516 24.31 19.24 -18.17
N ASN A 517 25.05 20.23 -18.67
CA ASN A 517 26.05 20.01 -19.70
C ASN A 517 27.34 19.46 -19.06
N VAL A 518 27.84 18.34 -19.58
CA VAL A 518 29.08 17.72 -19.11
C VAL A 518 30.24 18.19 -20.00
N PRO A 519 31.27 18.84 -19.44
CA PRO A 519 32.40 19.34 -20.21
C PRO A 519 33.25 18.19 -20.73
N TYR A 520 33.54 18.21 -22.03
CA TYR A 520 34.48 17.29 -22.67
C TYR A 520 35.91 17.64 -22.26
N PRO A 521 36.66 16.76 -21.56
CA PRO A 521 38.02 17.08 -21.15
C PRO A 521 38.95 17.20 -22.36
N SER A 522 39.72 18.28 -22.43
CA SER A 522 40.60 18.56 -23.58
C SER A 522 41.73 17.53 -23.75
N TYR A 523 42.03 16.74 -22.72
CA TYR A 523 43.12 15.78 -22.67
C TYR A 523 42.72 14.36 -23.13
N THR A 524 41.43 14.07 -23.36
CA THR A 524 40.97 12.75 -23.80
C THR A 524 40.49 12.76 -25.24
N LYS A 525 40.63 11.62 -25.92
CA LYS A 525 39.98 11.31 -27.20
C LYS A 525 38.98 10.15 -27.10
N SER A 526 38.88 9.54 -25.92
CA SER A 526 38.14 8.31 -25.67
C SER A 526 37.18 8.48 -24.49
N LEU A 527 36.28 9.47 -24.61
CA LEU A 527 35.26 9.74 -23.60
C LEU A 527 34.15 8.67 -23.65
N ASP A 528 33.79 8.18 -22.47
CA ASP A 528 32.82 7.11 -22.27
C ASP A 528 31.79 7.48 -21.19
N TYR A 529 30.61 6.86 -21.28
CA TYR A 529 29.61 6.85 -20.21
C TYR A 529 29.67 5.51 -19.47
N GLU A 530 29.21 5.49 -18.24
CA GLU A 530 29.10 4.28 -17.43
C GLU A 530 27.71 4.23 -16.78
N LEU A 531 26.87 3.29 -17.19
CA LEU A 531 25.52 3.13 -16.64
C LEU A 531 25.56 2.42 -15.28
N GLU A 532 25.23 3.16 -14.22
CA GLU A 532 25.32 2.65 -12.85
C GLU A 532 24.10 3.00 -11.99
N VAL A 533 23.96 2.26 -10.89
CA VAL A 533 23.05 2.61 -9.80
C VAL A 533 23.89 3.02 -8.58
N ALA A 534 23.46 4.03 -7.85
CA ALA A 534 24.10 4.44 -6.62
C ALA A 534 23.12 4.38 -5.44
N CYS A 535 23.63 4.04 -4.25
CA CYS A 535 22.90 4.23 -3.02
C CYS A 535 23.41 5.48 -2.29
N VAL A 536 22.51 6.13 -1.53
CA VAL A 536 22.83 7.29 -0.71
C VAL A 536 22.68 6.92 0.76
N ILE A 537 23.69 7.20 1.57
CA ILE A 537 23.65 6.94 3.01
C ILE A 537 22.73 7.95 3.71
N GLY A 538 21.77 7.44 4.47
CA GLY A 538 20.86 8.23 5.30
C GLY A 538 21.30 8.30 6.75
N ARG A 539 21.72 7.16 7.31
CA ARG A 539 22.19 7.06 8.68
C ARG A 539 23.69 6.82 8.68
N GLY A 540 24.46 7.71 9.31
CA GLY A 540 25.89 7.50 9.51
C GLY A 540 26.18 6.29 10.40
N GLY A 541 27.43 5.85 10.40
CA GLY A 541 27.89 4.71 11.19
C GLY A 541 29.33 4.37 10.82
N MET A 542 29.98 3.57 11.65
CA MET A 542 31.33 3.04 11.41
C MET A 542 31.26 1.55 11.68
N ASP A 543 32.05 0.75 10.96
CA ASP A 543 32.08 -0.70 11.08
C ASP A 543 30.69 -1.33 10.97
N ILE A 544 29.89 -0.85 10.01
CA ILE A 544 28.49 -1.25 9.83
C ILE A 544 28.46 -2.72 9.39
N PRO A 545 27.84 -3.63 10.16
CA PRO A 545 27.68 -5.02 9.73
C PRO A 545 26.81 -5.12 8.47
N GLU A 546 27.10 -6.08 7.59
CA GLU A 546 26.31 -6.32 6.37
C GLU A 546 24.81 -6.48 6.67
N SER A 547 24.46 -7.17 7.77
CA SER A 547 23.07 -7.39 8.21
C SER A 547 22.33 -6.10 8.59
N GLU A 548 23.04 -5.02 8.92
CA GLU A 548 22.46 -3.73 9.30
C GLU A 548 22.52 -2.70 8.18
N ALA A 549 23.33 -2.95 7.14
CA ALA A 549 23.65 -1.98 6.11
C ALA A 549 22.43 -1.41 5.35
N GLU A 550 21.39 -2.20 5.09
CA GLU A 550 20.18 -1.68 4.41
C GLU A 550 19.50 -0.56 5.21
N ALA A 551 19.53 -0.63 6.56
CA ALA A 551 18.94 0.39 7.42
C ALA A 551 19.73 1.71 7.40
N HIS A 552 20.95 1.71 6.84
CA HIS A 552 21.76 2.90 6.65
C HIS A 552 21.53 3.60 5.31
N ILE A 553 20.86 2.94 4.36
CA ILE A 553 20.61 3.47 3.01
C ILE A 553 19.33 4.31 3.02
N ALA A 554 19.43 5.60 2.66
CA ALA A 554 18.27 6.48 2.48
C ALA A 554 17.51 6.23 1.17
N GLY A 555 18.20 5.75 0.15
CA GLY A 555 17.60 5.52 -1.15
C GLY A 555 18.61 5.25 -2.25
N TYR A 556 18.08 5.11 -3.47
CA TYR A 556 18.81 4.78 -4.69
C TYR A 556 18.55 5.82 -5.79
N THR A 557 19.54 6.04 -6.64
CA THR A 557 19.51 6.97 -7.78
C THR A 557 20.35 6.41 -8.92
N ILE A 558 20.19 6.93 -10.14
CA ILE A 558 21.06 6.61 -11.27
C ILE A 558 22.36 7.40 -11.12
N MET A 559 23.48 6.78 -11.48
CA MET A 559 24.79 7.42 -11.56
C MET A 559 25.42 7.16 -12.94
N ASN A 560 26.13 8.17 -13.45
CA ASN A 560 27.01 8.07 -14.61
C ASN A 560 28.44 8.44 -14.21
N ASP A 561 29.36 7.49 -14.29
CA ASP A 561 30.78 7.72 -13.99
C ASP A 561 31.61 7.95 -15.27
N TRP A 562 31.68 9.21 -15.69
CA TRP A 562 32.28 9.59 -16.96
C TRP A 562 33.75 9.24 -17.02
N SER A 563 34.17 8.59 -18.11
CA SER A 563 35.52 8.01 -18.19
C SER A 563 36.31 8.52 -19.38
N ALA A 564 37.51 9.05 -19.12
CA ALA A 564 38.53 9.29 -20.14
C ALA A 564 39.39 8.02 -20.33
N ARG A 565 38.94 7.08 -21.18
CA ARG A 565 39.50 5.71 -21.24
C ARG A 565 40.97 5.65 -21.65
N ASP A 566 41.41 6.55 -22.51
CA ASP A 566 42.82 6.66 -22.93
C ASP A 566 43.73 7.08 -21.76
N VAL A 567 43.29 8.03 -20.95
CA VAL A 567 43.99 8.42 -19.72
C VAL A 567 43.95 7.29 -18.69
N GLN A 568 42.79 6.65 -18.52
CA GLN A 568 42.61 5.55 -17.57
C GLN A 568 43.58 4.41 -17.82
N VAL A 569 43.76 4.01 -19.09
CA VAL A 569 44.70 2.94 -19.46
C VAL A 569 46.13 3.29 -19.08
N SER A 570 46.53 4.56 -19.22
CA SER A 570 47.88 5.02 -18.85
C SER A 570 48.06 5.08 -17.33
N GLU A 571 47.12 5.66 -16.58
CA GLU A 571 47.23 5.81 -15.12
C GLU A 571 47.15 4.46 -14.39
N MET A 572 46.33 3.53 -14.88
CA MET A 572 46.24 2.19 -14.30
C MET A 572 47.55 1.39 -14.39
N LYS A 573 48.47 1.73 -15.30
CA LYS A 573 49.82 1.11 -15.36
C LYS A 573 50.73 1.57 -14.22
N VAL A 574 50.46 2.75 -13.65
CA VAL A 574 51.20 3.30 -12.50
C VAL A 574 50.77 2.62 -11.20
N GLY A 575 49.54 2.09 -11.15
CA GLY A 575 49.03 1.30 -10.01
C GLY A 575 48.31 2.10 -8.94
N LEU A 576 48.07 3.41 -9.13
CA LEU A 576 47.31 4.26 -8.21
C LEU A 576 45.80 4.35 -8.50
N GLY A 577 45.32 3.59 -9.50
CA GLY A 577 43.92 3.64 -9.94
C GLY A 577 43.66 4.62 -11.09
N PRO A 578 42.39 4.92 -11.39
CA PRO A 578 42.00 5.69 -12.57
C PRO A 578 42.06 7.22 -12.38
N ALA A 579 42.54 7.71 -11.22
CA ALA A 579 42.78 9.12 -10.85
C ALA A 579 42.16 10.19 -11.77
N LYS A 580 42.94 10.81 -12.67
CA LYS A 580 42.49 11.93 -13.50
C LYS A 580 41.47 11.51 -14.56
N ALA A 581 41.45 10.23 -14.92
CA ALA A 581 40.49 9.71 -15.88
C ALA A 581 39.03 9.71 -15.40
N LYS A 582 38.80 9.90 -14.09
CA LYS A 582 37.47 9.90 -13.44
C LYS A 582 37.15 11.17 -12.65
N ASP A 583 38.17 11.95 -12.29
CA ASP A 583 38.08 13.17 -11.46
C ASP A 583 37.21 14.32 -12.05
N PHE A 584 36.88 14.30 -13.34
CA PHE A 584 36.33 15.47 -14.03
C PHE A 584 34.80 15.55 -14.10
N ALA A 585 34.06 14.45 -13.89
CA ALA A 585 32.60 14.47 -13.94
C ALA A 585 31.97 13.18 -13.39
N THR A 586 30.98 13.33 -12.51
CA THR A 586 30.00 12.28 -12.19
C THR A 586 28.61 12.87 -12.32
N SER A 587 27.69 12.19 -13.00
CA SER A 587 26.28 12.62 -13.06
C SER A 587 25.41 11.77 -12.13
N VAL A 588 24.45 12.40 -11.43
CA VAL A 588 23.55 11.70 -10.50
C VAL A 588 22.13 12.24 -10.63
N GLY A 589 21.13 11.36 -10.71
CA GLY A 589 19.72 11.75 -10.69
C GLY A 589 18.77 10.72 -11.30
N PRO A 590 17.54 11.10 -11.67
CA PRO A 590 16.94 12.43 -11.51
C PRO A 590 16.42 12.77 -10.12
N TRP A 591 16.25 11.77 -9.25
CA TRP A 591 15.75 11.91 -7.89
C TRP A 591 16.25 10.75 -7.03
N LEU A 592 16.09 10.87 -5.71
CA LEU A 592 16.39 9.81 -4.76
C LEU A 592 15.11 9.01 -4.45
N VAL A 593 15.13 7.72 -4.78
CA VAL A 593 14.02 6.78 -4.53
C VAL A 593 14.28 6.04 -3.23
N THR A 594 13.35 6.06 -2.28
CA THR A 594 13.52 5.40 -0.99
C THR A 594 13.42 3.87 -1.12
N PRO A 595 14.05 3.07 -0.24
CA PRO A 595 14.06 1.61 -0.38
C PRO A 595 12.69 0.94 -0.36
N ASP A 596 11.71 1.54 0.33
CA ASP A 596 10.34 1.04 0.42
C ASP A 596 9.63 1.01 -0.96
N GLU A 597 10.00 1.93 -1.87
CA GLU A 597 9.50 2.00 -3.24
C GLU A 597 9.94 0.85 -4.15
N LEU A 598 10.97 0.11 -3.75
CA LEU A 598 11.60 -0.94 -4.56
C LEU A 598 11.36 -2.34 -4.00
N GLN A 599 10.59 -2.47 -2.92
CA GLN A 599 10.43 -3.75 -2.21
C GLN A 599 9.80 -4.85 -3.06
N ASP A 600 8.86 -4.50 -3.94
CA ASP A 600 8.24 -5.43 -4.90
C ASP A 600 9.24 -5.96 -5.94
N ARG A 601 10.37 -5.28 -6.12
CA ARG A 601 11.46 -5.66 -7.03
C ARG A 601 12.65 -6.27 -6.32
N LYS A 602 12.64 -6.39 -4.99
CA LYS A 602 13.79 -6.90 -4.23
C LYS A 602 14.05 -8.37 -4.53
N THR A 603 15.29 -8.70 -4.87
CA THR A 603 15.75 -10.07 -5.15
C THR A 603 16.52 -10.67 -3.98
N THR A 604 17.38 -9.85 -3.36
CA THR A 604 18.13 -10.14 -2.13
C THR A 604 18.44 -8.79 -1.44
N PRO A 605 18.90 -8.71 -0.18
CA PRO A 605 19.26 -7.44 0.46
C PRO A 605 20.12 -6.53 -0.43
N GLY A 606 19.65 -5.30 -0.62
CA GLY A 606 20.27 -4.29 -1.48
C GLY A 606 20.44 -4.63 -2.96
N LYS A 607 19.68 -5.60 -3.48
CA LYS A 607 19.67 -5.93 -4.91
C LYS A 607 18.24 -6.04 -5.44
N PHE A 608 17.96 -5.36 -6.54
CA PHE A 608 16.61 -5.27 -7.11
C PHE A 608 16.61 -5.71 -8.57
N ASN A 609 15.53 -6.36 -9.00
CA ASN A 609 15.27 -6.65 -10.41
C ASN A 609 14.73 -5.37 -11.07
N LEU A 610 15.66 -4.53 -11.55
CA LEU A 610 15.38 -3.27 -12.23
C LEU A 610 16.12 -3.28 -13.55
N LYS A 611 15.37 -3.18 -14.66
CA LYS A 611 15.96 -3.08 -15.99
C LYS A 611 16.76 -1.78 -16.11
N MET A 612 17.95 -1.88 -16.71
CA MET A 612 18.87 -0.77 -16.95
C MET A 612 19.11 -0.63 -18.46
N THR A 613 19.05 0.58 -19.00
CA THR A 613 19.34 0.85 -20.41
C THR A 613 20.12 2.16 -20.60
N ALA A 614 20.94 2.21 -21.66
CA ALA A 614 21.63 3.43 -22.07
C ALA A 614 21.36 3.74 -23.55
N LYS A 615 21.17 5.02 -23.86
CA LYS A 615 21.02 5.55 -25.22
C LYS A 615 22.04 6.66 -25.46
N VAL A 616 22.60 6.69 -26.66
CA VAL A 616 23.38 7.82 -27.15
C VAL A 616 22.68 8.36 -28.39
N ASN A 617 22.34 9.66 -28.38
CA ASN A 617 21.61 10.32 -29.46
C ASN A 617 20.33 9.56 -29.86
N LYS A 618 19.55 9.13 -28.86
CA LYS A 618 18.32 8.32 -28.98
C LYS A 618 18.51 6.87 -29.47
N LYS A 619 19.72 6.46 -29.88
CA LYS A 619 20.03 5.06 -30.22
C LYS A 619 20.34 4.29 -28.94
N GLN A 620 19.52 3.28 -28.62
CA GLN A 620 19.81 2.39 -27.50
C GLN A 620 21.02 1.53 -27.81
N LEU A 621 22.00 1.54 -26.89
CA LEU A 621 23.26 0.83 -27.03
C LEU A 621 23.42 -0.29 -26.00
N SER A 622 22.88 -0.10 -24.79
CA SER A 622 23.06 -1.02 -23.67
C SER A 622 21.73 -1.52 -23.12
N THR A 623 21.70 -2.77 -22.66
CA THR A 623 20.62 -3.31 -21.83
C THR A 623 21.22 -4.22 -20.77
N GLY A 624 20.83 -4.00 -19.52
CA GLY A 624 21.27 -4.79 -18.37
C GLY A 624 20.20 -4.84 -17.30
N ASN A 625 20.55 -5.35 -16.13
CA ASN A 625 19.68 -5.38 -14.96
C ASN A 625 20.51 -5.23 -13.68
N MET A 626 19.98 -4.49 -12.72
CA MET A 626 20.60 -4.31 -11.41
C MET A 626 20.79 -5.65 -10.67
N ASP A 627 19.95 -6.65 -10.92
CA ASP A 627 20.02 -7.96 -10.28
C ASP A 627 21.25 -8.80 -10.67
N LYS A 628 22.01 -8.35 -11.67
CA LYS A 628 23.28 -8.97 -12.11
C LYS A 628 24.48 -8.53 -11.28
N MET A 629 24.29 -7.62 -10.33
CA MET A 629 25.32 -7.23 -9.38
C MET A 629 25.77 -8.44 -8.56
N HIS A 630 27.09 -8.65 -8.48
CA HIS A 630 27.70 -9.70 -7.66
C HIS A 630 27.82 -9.23 -6.21
N TRP A 631 28.45 -8.07 -6.01
CA TRP A 631 28.58 -7.45 -4.70
C TRP A 631 27.37 -6.57 -4.39
N THR A 632 26.57 -6.97 -3.41
CA THR A 632 25.35 -6.23 -3.03
C THR A 632 25.68 -4.90 -2.33
N PHE A 633 24.74 -3.96 -2.32
CA PHE A 633 24.91 -2.71 -1.56
C PHE A 633 25.24 -2.93 -0.07
N PRO A 634 24.61 -3.87 0.64
CA PRO A 634 25.01 -4.25 2.00
C PRO A 634 26.49 -4.61 2.15
N GLN A 635 27.02 -5.41 1.24
CA GLN A 635 28.44 -5.80 1.25
C GLN A 635 29.35 -4.59 0.98
N MET A 636 28.95 -3.74 0.02
CA MET A 636 29.68 -2.51 -0.31
C MET A 636 29.69 -1.51 0.86
N VAL A 637 28.56 -1.30 1.52
CA VAL A 637 28.42 -0.46 2.71
C VAL A 637 29.27 -1.01 3.85
N ALA A 638 29.16 -2.31 4.13
CA ALA A 638 29.93 -2.95 5.19
C ALA A 638 31.43 -2.75 4.96
N ARG A 639 31.91 -3.01 3.73
CA ARG A 639 33.32 -2.82 3.35
C ARG A 639 33.77 -1.36 3.48
N ALA A 640 33.04 -0.42 2.90
CA ALA A 640 33.47 0.99 2.90
C ALA A 640 33.39 1.66 4.27
N SER A 641 32.61 1.12 5.21
CA SER A 641 32.51 1.65 6.58
C SER A 641 33.56 1.09 7.55
N GLN A 642 34.39 0.11 7.13
CA GLN A 642 35.43 -0.48 7.98
C GLN A 642 36.41 0.58 8.46
N SER A 643 36.41 0.84 9.77
CA SER A 643 37.20 1.88 10.44
C SER A 643 37.01 3.29 9.84
N VAL A 644 35.85 3.54 9.21
CA VAL A 644 35.50 4.80 8.58
C VAL A 644 34.10 5.24 9.02
N GLN A 645 34.00 6.46 9.55
CA GLN A 645 32.72 7.05 9.93
C GLN A 645 31.99 7.59 8.70
N PHE A 646 30.92 6.90 8.29
CA PHE A 646 29.99 7.39 7.29
C PHE A 646 29.20 8.60 7.77
N GLN A 647 28.96 9.52 6.84
CA GLN A 647 28.10 10.68 6.99
C GLN A 647 26.84 10.55 6.12
N PRO A 648 25.68 11.07 6.59
CA PRO A 648 24.50 11.20 5.74
C PRO A 648 24.78 12.01 4.48
N GLY A 649 24.30 11.51 3.34
CA GLY A 649 24.53 12.06 2.01
C GLY A 649 25.75 11.47 1.28
N GLU A 650 26.52 10.56 1.87
CA GLU A 650 27.55 9.84 1.12
C GLU A 650 26.94 9.02 -0.02
N VAL A 651 27.63 8.99 -1.16
CA VAL A 651 27.19 8.30 -2.38
C VAL A 651 28.11 7.13 -2.66
N LEU A 652 27.52 5.95 -2.84
CA LEU A 652 28.22 4.71 -3.18
C LEU A 652 27.70 4.24 -4.54
N GLY A 653 28.53 4.34 -5.57
CA GLY A 653 28.26 3.81 -6.91
C GLY A 653 28.43 2.30 -6.96
N SER A 654 27.66 1.63 -7.79
CA SER A 654 27.76 0.17 -7.95
C SER A 654 28.91 -0.28 -8.84
N GLY A 655 29.46 0.61 -9.66
CA GLY A 655 30.15 0.21 -10.88
C GLY A 655 29.16 -0.11 -12.00
N THR A 656 29.71 -0.18 -13.20
CA THR A 656 28.95 -0.20 -14.44
C THR A 656 28.25 -1.53 -14.67
N VAL A 657 26.96 -1.51 -15.01
CA VAL A 657 26.24 -2.74 -15.40
C VAL A 657 26.86 -3.33 -16.68
N GLY A 658 26.80 -4.66 -16.85
CA GLY A 658 27.26 -5.31 -18.07
C GLY A 658 26.66 -4.68 -19.33
N THR A 659 27.49 -4.48 -20.36
CA THR A 659 27.22 -3.71 -21.59
C THR A 659 27.01 -2.20 -21.40
N GLY A 660 27.12 -1.71 -20.17
CA GLY A 660 26.78 -0.35 -19.75
C GLY A 660 27.82 0.72 -20.09
N SER A 661 28.81 0.41 -20.93
CA SER A 661 29.85 1.35 -21.37
C SER A 661 30.27 1.12 -22.82
N LEU A 662 30.76 2.17 -23.50
CA LEU A 662 31.31 2.06 -24.85
C LEU A 662 32.59 1.23 -24.88
N LEU A 663 33.35 1.19 -23.78
CA LEU A 663 34.49 0.29 -23.64
C LEU A 663 34.10 -1.16 -23.90
N GLU A 664 33.01 -1.62 -23.31
CA GLU A 664 32.50 -3.00 -23.48
C GLU A 664 31.87 -3.24 -24.85
N LEU A 665 31.16 -2.23 -25.37
CA LEU A 665 30.43 -2.33 -26.63
C LEU A 665 31.35 -2.27 -27.85
N GLY A 666 32.41 -1.46 -27.79
CA GLY A 666 33.39 -1.31 -28.84
C GLY A 666 33.02 -0.37 -29.98
N PRO A 667 34.05 0.05 -30.76
CA PRO A 667 33.90 1.00 -31.86
C PRO A 667 32.97 0.50 -32.98
N GLU A 668 32.79 -0.82 -33.09
CA GLU A 668 31.87 -1.48 -34.01
C GLU A 668 30.38 -1.18 -33.71
N VAL A 669 30.05 -0.95 -32.43
CA VAL A 669 28.68 -0.61 -31.99
C VAL A 669 28.47 0.90 -32.01
N HIS A 670 29.43 1.65 -31.44
CA HIS A 670 29.44 3.11 -31.41
C HIS A 670 30.86 3.64 -31.13
N PRO A 671 31.32 4.68 -31.83
CA PRO A 671 32.60 5.33 -31.52
C PRO A 671 32.57 6.01 -30.14
N TRP A 672 33.71 6.44 -29.62
CA TRP A 672 33.76 7.26 -28.39
C TRP A 672 32.93 8.54 -28.51
N LEU A 673 32.43 9.02 -27.36
CA LEU A 673 31.59 10.20 -27.31
C LEU A 673 32.34 11.44 -27.80
N LYS A 674 31.58 12.36 -28.40
CA LYS A 674 32.06 13.65 -28.90
C LYS A 674 31.20 14.79 -28.34
N PRO A 675 31.74 16.01 -28.29
CA PRO A 675 30.93 17.19 -28.01
C PRO A 675 29.73 17.28 -28.95
N GLY A 676 28.55 17.48 -28.38
CA GLY A 676 27.26 17.45 -29.07
C GLY A 676 26.44 16.21 -28.74
N ASP A 677 27.07 15.10 -28.34
CA ASP A 677 26.37 13.85 -28.01
C ASP A 677 25.50 14.01 -26.76
N ILE A 678 24.34 13.36 -26.79
CA ILE A 678 23.40 13.27 -25.67
C ILE A 678 23.39 11.84 -25.16
N VAL A 679 23.67 11.66 -23.88
CA VAL A 679 23.62 10.37 -23.18
C VAL A 679 22.36 10.34 -22.32
N GLU A 680 21.56 9.28 -22.46
CA GLU A 680 20.37 9.01 -21.64
C GLU A 680 20.53 7.65 -20.95
N LEU A 681 20.54 7.67 -19.62
CA LEU A 681 20.60 6.50 -18.77
C LEU A 681 19.26 6.30 -18.08
N GLU A 682 18.68 5.12 -18.21
CA GLU A 682 17.37 4.81 -17.65
C GLU A 682 17.45 3.54 -16.82
N ILE A 683 16.97 3.63 -15.58
CA ILE A 683 16.78 2.49 -14.69
C ILE A 683 15.32 2.48 -14.26
N GLU A 684 14.69 1.32 -14.40
CA GLU A 684 13.29 1.11 -14.01
C GLU A 684 13.03 1.65 -12.59
N ARG A 685 11.92 2.38 -12.41
CA ARG A 685 11.53 3.11 -11.18
C ARG A 685 12.41 4.31 -10.79
N LEU A 686 13.72 4.29 -11.08
CA LEU A 686 14.64 5.37 -10.75
C LEU A 686 14.59 6.55 -11.72
N GLY A 687 14.08 6.35 -12.94
CA GLY A 687 13.81 7.43 -13.90
C GLY A 687 14.83 7.50 -15.03
N VAL A 688 15.05 8.71 -15.56
CA VAL A 688 16.01 8.96 -16.66
C VAL A 688 16.99 10.06 -16.24
N LEU A 689 18.28 9.77 -16.34
CA LEU A 689 19.38 10.72 -16.21
C LEU A 689 19.89 11.04 -17.62
N ARG A 690 19.67 12.27 -18.08
CA ARG A 690 20.10 12.75 -19.39
C ARG A 690 21.14 13.85 -19.25
N ASN A 691 22.22 13.78 -20.02
CA ASN A 691 23.25 14.82 -20.06
C ASN A 691 23.76 15.04 -21.49
N LYS A 692 24.16 16.28 -21.79
CA LYS A 692 24.76 16.63 -23.08
C LYS A 692 26.25 16.90 -22.90
N VAL A 693 27.08 16.30 -23.74
CA VAL A 693 28.51 16.55 -23.78
C VAL A 693 28.77 17.86 -24.53
N ILE A 694 29.52 18.79 -23.93
CA ILE A 694 29.85 20.08 -24.55
C ILE A 694 31.35 20.31 -24.63
N ARG A 695 31.79 21.16 -25.57
CA ARG A 695 33.15 21.71 -25.47
C ARG A 695 33.15 22.77 -24.38
N PRO A 696 34.12 22.77 -23.45
CA PRO A 696 34.29 23.89 -22.54
C PRO A 696 34.47 25.17 -23.34
N GLU A 697 33.79 26.25 -22.95
CA GLU A 697 34.09 27.58 -23.50
C GLU A 697 35.52 27.94 -23.07
N LYS A 698 36.35 28.40 -24.01
CA LYS A 698 37.64 28.99 -23.64
C LYS A 698 37.33 30.24 -22.84
N THR A 699 37.58 30.23 -21.54
CA THR A 699 37.71 31.45 -20.77
C THR A 699 38.81 32.27 -21.42
N SER A 700 38.43 33.38 -22.05
CA SER A 700 39.38 34.43 -22.43
C SER A 700 40.05 34.92 -21.15
N GLU A 701 41.36 34.73 -21.06
CA GLU A 701 42.20 35.27 -19.98
C GLU A 701 42.06 36.79 -19.84
#